data_AF-A0A8K0MME7-F1
#
_entry.id   AF-A0A8K0MME7-F1
#
_cell.length_a   1.000
_cell.length_b   1.000
_cell.length_c   1.000
_cell.angle_alpha   90.00
_cell.angle_beta   90.00
_cell.angle_gamma   90.00
#
_symmetry.space_group_name_H-M   'P 1'
#
loop_
_entity.id
_entity.type
_entity.pdbx_description
1 polymer ?
#
loop_
_entity_poly.entity_id
_entity_poly.type
_entity_poly.pdbx_seq_one_letter_code
_entity_poly.pdbx_strand_id
1 'polypeptide(L)'
;MVEDFSSLRSFMMVLPYSPSIKERAIRCGNRSFNTNGNKPNFASATRLQLNMNVAESSKIKASLERLENSKWKPKQLDKIVEIFGGRLLERGLVFQQNFLIRSSELGPDGKASIWDLISILQESALNHFKSAGILAEGFGSTPEMRRRNLIWVVYKMQIVVDSYPSWADVIQVDTWTCASGRNGMCREWVVRDYKTGKILLRAVCVYVMMNKRTRKISRFIEETREEIRGIFMEITHPIVDNEDERKLRELDVDTADNVQTGILPKWSDLDANQHVNHVKYIEWILESAPRSILETHKLSTMTLEFRKECGMNTSLQSLSAVSCRDDPPDKHPTNNEGFELEHTIRVENDSHILLKGRTIYQPNFSSGRNYSSFAPAASRFEFNVNVGGPSNNEKGTEKFVDENEYDGGRLMQDGLIFRQNFRIRLSELGPDYTASMWSLLGILQETAVNHCKSTGIPIDRLCTTPETRRRNVMWVVYRMKIVADSYPSWADVIETDTRICESGRNGMRREWIVREYDTGKTLLRAVCVYVLMNKRTRKLSKFIEEVREEMKGIFMDITDPILVDDDDDEGGRELRELDVDTAHNIRTGLLSAPRWILETHKLSAMNLEFRKECGLESVVQSLSAISKYGPNQADQYSTQTDQNIELEHTIRLENESNILLKGRTIWIPKKCLQPN
;
A
#
# COMPACT_ATOMS: atom_id res chain seq x y z
N MET A 1 25.28 28.17 32.15
CA MET A 1 26.39 29.09 31.86
C MET A 1 27.13 28.43 30.71
N VAL A 2 27.17 29.00 29.49
CA VAL A 2 27.93 30.22 29.11
C VAL A 2 29.42 29.91 29.31
N GLU A 3 30.30 29.98 28.32
CA GLU A 3 30.28 30.73 27.03
C GLU A 3 29.98 29.80 25.81
N ASP A 4 29.48 30.19 24.64
CA ASP A 4 29.50 31.43 23.84
C ASP A 4 30.77 31.64 22.99
N PHE A 5 30.66 31.42 21.68
CA PHE A 5 31.66 31.80 20.69
C PHE A 5 30.94 32.29 19.43
N SER A 6 31.15 33.56 19.08
CA SER A 6 30.53 34.18 17.92
C SER A 6 31.51 35.07 17.15
N SER A 7 31.16 35.32 15.89
CA SER A 7 31.87 36.19 14.94
C SER A 7 33.25 35.73 14.44
N LEU A 8 33.29 35.44 13.14
CA LEU A 8 34.29 36.04 12.25
C LEU A 8 33.59 36.35 10.93
N ARG A 9 33.66 37.60 10.48
CA ARG A 9 32.97 38.10 9.27
C ARG A 9 34.00 38.47 8.20
N SER A 10 33.69 38.07 6.97
CA SER A 10 34.12 38.70 5.71
C SER A 10 35.63 38.81 5.44
N PHE A 11 36.07 38.16 4.35
CA PHE A 11 36.96 38.82 3.40
C PHE A 11 36.52 38.50 1.97
N MET A 12 36.62 39.50 1.09
CA MET A 12 36.28 39.37 -0.34
C MET A 12 37.47 38.84 -1.13
N MET A 13 37.19 38.21 -2.27
CA MET A 13 38.04 38.35 -3.45
C MET A 13 37.18 38.54 -4.71
N VAL A 14 37.76 39.09 -5.76
CA VAL A 14 37.05 39.88 -6.79
C VAL A 14 37.02 39.19 -8.16
N LEU A 15 35.88 39.35 -8.85
CA LEU A 15 35.54 39.30 -10.29
C LEU A 15 36.61 38.86 -11.32
N PRO A 16 36.15 38.27 -12.45
CA PRO A 16 36.03 39.11 -13.65
C PRO A 16 34.58 39.32 -14.13
N TYR A 17 34.38 40.27 -15.06
CA TYR A 17 33.06 40.72 -15.53
C TYR A 17 32.91 40.66 -17.07
N SER A 18 31.64 40.65 -17.50
CA SER A 18 31.09 40.64 -18.88
C SER A 18 31.80 41.51 -19.94
N PRO A 19 31.71 41.17 -21.24
CA PRO A 19 30.61 41.69 -22.10
C PRO A 19 30.07 40.63 -23.13
N SER A 20 28.93 40.76 -23.82
CA SER A 20 27.63 41.48 -23.60
C SER A 20 26.54 40.75 -24.46
N ILE A 21 25.50 41.24 -25.16
CA ILE A 21 25.12 42.53 -25.80
C ILE A 21 23.58 42.78 -25.69
N LYS A 22 23.22 43.93 -25.12
CA LYS A 22 22.08 44.86 -25.40
C LYS A 22 20.69 44.35 -25.85
N GLU A 23 19.70 44.65 -25.01
CA GLU A 23 18.33 45.02 -25.43
C GLU A 23 18.30 46.34 -26.22
N ARG A 24 17.15 46.66 -26.86
CA ARG A 24 16.94 47.96 -27.54
C ARG A 24 15.52 48.49 -27.31
N ALA A 25 15.39 49.53 -26.48
CA ALA A 25 14.11 50.17 -26.19
C ALA A 25 13.65 51.15 -27.28
N ILE A 26 12.34 51.40 -27.35
CA ILE A 26 11.72 52.53 -28.06
C ILE A 26 10.78 53.27 -27.10
N ARG A 27 10.85 54.60 -27.07
CA ARG A 27 9.96 55.49 -26.29
C ARG A 27 9.07 56.34 -27.20
N CYS A 28 7.82 56.53 -26.81
CA CYS A 28 6.99 57.74 -26.95
C CYS A 28 5.73 57.54 -26.07
N GLY A 29 5.07 58.54 -25.49
CA GLY A 29 5.32 59.97 -25.40
C GLY A 29 4.12 60.66 -24.72
N ASN A 30 4.32 61.65 -23.85
CA ASN A 30 3.23 62.22 -23.03
C ASN A 30 2.16 62.96 -23.85
N ARG A 31 0.88 62.64 -23.61
CA ARG A 31 -0.27 63.57 -23.68
C ARG A 31 -1.46 63.03 -22.90
N SER A 32 -2.25 63.92 -22.30
CA SER A 32 -3.55 63.62 -21.67
C SER A 32 -4.69 63.81 -22.67
N PHE A 33 -5.79 63.06 -22.52
CA PHE A 33 -7.16 63.59 -22.28
C PHE A 33 -8.29 62.54 -22.40
N ASN A 34 -9.31 62.70 -21.54
CA ASN A 34 -10.72 62.33 -21.71
C ASN A 34 -11.18 60.87 -21.83
N THR A 35 -12.52 60.76 -21.78
CA THR A 35 -13.34 59.59 -21.45
C THR A 35 -14.25 59.15 -22.62
N ASN A 36 -14.96 58.03 -22.40
CA ASN A 36 -16.09 57.49 -23.17
C ASN A 36 -15.78 56.82 -24.53
N GLY A 37 -16.44 55.69 -24.78
CA GLY A 37 -16.76 55.23 -26.14
C GLY A 37 -16.34 53.81 -26.53
N ASN A 38 -17.32 52.90 -26.53
CA ASN A 38 -17.53 51.81 -27.51
C ASN A 38 -16.48 50.68 -27.72
N LYS A 39 -17.00 49.44 -27.59
CA LYS A 39 -16.59 48.23 -28.34
C LYS A 39 -16.78 48.47 -29.87
N PRO A 40 -16.19 47.70 -30.84
CA PRO A 40 -16.03 46.25 -30.76
C PRO A 40 -14.85 45.60 -31.57
N ASN A 41 -14.96 44.28 -31.75
CA ASN A 41 -14.32 43.41 -32.76
C ASN A 41 -12.82 43.10 -32.66
N PHE A 42 -12.52 41.83 -32.37
CA PHE A 42 -11.24 41.19 -32.68
C PHE A 42 -11.40 40.27 -33.91
N ALA A 43 -10.46 40.35 -34.85
CA ALA A 43 -10.31 39.39 -35.95
C ALA A 43 -8.82 39.19 -36.28
N SER A 44 -8.44 37.95 -36.61
CA SER A 44 -7.13 37.53 -37.16
C SER A 44 -5.85 38.11 -36.54
N ALA A 45 -5.15 37.32 -35.72
CA ALA A 45 -3.73 37.53 -35.40
C ALA A 45 -2.87 36.50 -36.16
N THR A 46 -1.76 36.95 -36.74
CA THR A 46 -0.94 36.16 -37.68
C THR A 46 -0.02 35.16 -36.98
N ARG A 47 0.10 33.95 -37.56
CA ARG A 47 0.91 32.84 -37.05
C ARG A 47 2.42 33.06 -37.30
N LEU A 48 3.18 33.37 -36.25
CA LEU A 48 4.65 33.29 -36.28
C LEU A 48 5.09 31.83 -36.41
N GLN A 49 6.05 31.57 -37.32
CA GLN A 49 6.64 30.24 -37.50
C GLN A 49 7.92 30.12 -36.66
N LEU A 50 8.02 29.05 -35.86
CA LEU A 50 9.26 28.59 -35.25
C LEU A 50 9.90 27.55 -36.16
N ASN A 51 11.14 27.79 -36.61
CA ASN A 51 11.91 26.82 -37.37
C ASN A 51 12.48 25.74 -36.45
N MET A 52 11.81 24.58 -36.37
CA MET A 52 12.36 23.36 -35.78
C MET A 52 13.24 22.60 -36.76
N ASN A 53 14.20 21.81 -36.24
CA ASN A 53 15.06 20.99 -37.08
C ASN A 53 14.28 19.84 -37.76
N VAL A 54 14.56 19.63 -39.04
CA VAL A 54 13.86 18.64 -39.89
C VAL A 54 13.96 17.21 -39.33
N ALA A 55 15.07 16.87 -38.67
CA ALA A 55 15.32 15.57 -38.05
C ALA A 55 14.55 15.31 -36.73
N GLU A 56 14.02 16.36 -36.09
CA GLU A 56 13.13 16.24 -34.92
C GLU A 56 11.67 16.20 -35.38
N SER A 57 11.33 17.02 -36.38
CA SER A 57 10.00 17.02 -37.00
C SER A 57 9.60 15.63 -37.53
N SER A 58 10.52 14.86 -38.10
CA SER A 58 10.24 13.51 -38.57
C SER A 58 9.97 12.51 -37.45
N LYS A 59 10.68 12.61 -36.31
CA LYS A 59 10.43 11.78 -35.12
C LYS A 59 9.10 12.10 -34.47
N ILE A 60 8.79 13.39 -34.29
CA ILE A 60 7.50 13.84 -33.74
C ILE A 60 6.35 13.39 -34.64
N LYS A 61 6.50 13.53 -35.97
CA LYS A 61 5.48 13.09 -36.92
C LYS A 61 5.30 11.57 -36.92
N ALA A 62 6.38 10.78 -36.86
CA ALA A 62 6.30 9.33 -36.74
C ALA A 62 5.65 8.87 -35.41
N SER A 63 5.80 9.63 -34.32
CA SER A 63 5.09 9.36 -33.06
C SER A 63 3.60 9.72 -33.15
N LEU A 64 3.24 10.82 -33.83
CA LEU A 64 1.84 11.18 -34.10
C LEU A 64 1.15 10.17 -35.03
N GLU A 65 1.81 9.77 -36.12
CA GLU A 65 1.29 8.76 -37.05
C GLU A 65 1.16 7.38 -36.36
N ARG A 66 1.94 7.06 -35.31
CA ARG A 66 1.72 5.89 -34.44
C ARG A 66 0.52 6.04 -33.50
N LEU A 67 0.28 7.24 -32.97
CA LEU A 67 -0.89 7.53 -32.13
C LEU A 67 -2.19 7.49 -32.94
N GLU A 68 -2.18 7.99 -34.18
CA GLU A 68 -3.35 7.96 -35.08
C GLU A 68 -3.66 6.56 -35.63
N ASN A 69 -2.65 5.71 -35.86
CA ASN A 69 -2.86 4.31 -36.27
C ASN A 69 -3.18 3.37 -35.09
N SER A 70 -2.99 3.80 -33.85
CA SER A 70 -3.48 3.08 -32.68
C SER A 70 -4.99 3.21 -32.59
N LYS A 71 -5.74 2.09 -32.68
CA LYS A 71 -7.21 2.06 -32.51
C LYS A 71 -7.67 2.26 -31.05
N TRP A 72 -6.96 3.07 -30.28
CA TRP A 72 -7.30 3.43 -28.91
C TRP A 72 -8.43 4.47 -28.90
N LYS A 73 -9.38 4.31 -27.97
CA LYS A 73 -10.46 5.28 -27.73
C LYS A 73 -10.23 5.91 -26.35
N PRO A 74 -9.99 7.24 -26.26
CA PRO A 74 -9.78 7.93 -24.98
C PRO A 74 -10.88 7.65 -23.94
N LYS A 75 -12.12 7.51 -24.43
CA LYS A 75 -13.38 7.27 -23.68
C LYS A 75 -13.39 6.12 -22.67
N GLN A 76 -12.40 5.23 -22.65
CA GLN A 76 -12.26 4.20 -21.60
C GLN A 76 -11.39 4.64 -20.42
N LEU A 77 -10.39 5.51 -20.63
CA LEU A 77 -9.67 6.13 -19.51
C LEU A 77 -10.60 7.09 -18.76
N ASP A 78 -11.37 7.89 -19.51
CA ASP A 78 -12.38 8.82 -18.99
C ASP A 78 -13.32 8.11 -17.99
N LYS A 79 -13.86 6.92 -18.36
CA LYS A 79 -14.69 6.07 -17.48
C LYS A 79 -13.97 5.62 -16.20
N ILE A 80 -12.71 5.17 -16.28
CA ILE A 80 -11.97 4.69 -15.09
C ILE A 80 -11.70 5.85 -14.13
N VAL A 81 -11.39 7.03 -14.68
CA VAL A 81 -11.21 8.28 -13.91
C VAL A 81 -12.55 8.79 -13.35
N GLU A 82 -13.65 8.62 -14.06
CA GLU A 82 -15.02 8.95 -13.60
C GLU A 82 -15.52 8.04 -12.45
N ILE A 83 -15.16 6.75 -12.49
CA ILE A 83 -15.55 5.77 -11.47
C ILE A 83 -14.66 5.83 -10.23
N PHE A 84 -13.32 5.82 -10.37
CA PHE A 84 -12.37 5.74 -9.24
C PHE A 84 -11.72 7.08 -8.87
N GLY A 85 -11.98 8.15 -9.64
CA GLY A 85 -11.58 9.51 -9.30
C GLY A 85 -12.40 10.05 -8.13
N GLY A 86 -11.73 10.80 -7.27
CA GLY A 86 -12.39 11.51 -6.18
C GLY A 86 -13.16 12.72 -6.68
N ARG A 87 -14.39 12.92 -6.17
CA ARG A 87 -15.24 14.08 -6.45
C ARG A 87 -15.67 14.78 -5.18
N LEU A 88 -15.84 16.10 -5.26
CA LEU A 88 -16.41 16.90 -4.19
C LEU A 88 -17.92 17.06 -4.40
N LEU A 89 -18.69 16.77 -3.35
CA LEU A 89 -20.13 16.93 -3.22
C LEU A 89 -20.44 18.05 -2.22
N GLU A 90 -21.73 18.36 -2.03
CA GLU A 90 -22.22 19.30 -1.00
C GLU A 90 -21.45 20.62 -0.97
N ARG A 91 -21.31 21.26 -2.15
CA ARG A 91 -20.58 22.53 -2.38
C ARG A 91 -19.08 22.51 -2.04
N GLY A 92 -18.49 21.34 -1.77
CA GLY A 92 -17.08 21.18 -1.43
C GLY A 92 -16.83 20.48 -0.08
N LEU A 93 -17.88 20.25 0.73
CA LEU A 93 -17.75 19.78 2.11
C LEU A 93 -17.60 18.25 2.25
N VAL A 94 -18.15 17.48 1.31
CA VAL A 94 -18.09 16.01 1.30
C VAL A 94 -17.21 15.57 0.14
N PHE A 95 -16.21 14.74 0.40
CA PHE A 95 -15.40 14.08 -0.63
C PHE A 95 -15.85 12.64 -0.80
N GLN A 96 -16.06 12.20 -2.04
CA GLN A 96 -16.53 10.87 -2.39
C GLN A 96 -15.56 10.22 -3.38
N GLN A 97 -15.10 9.00 -3.08
CA GLN A 97 -14.20 8.23 -3.94
C GLN A 97 -14.49 6.73 -3.84
N ASN A 98 -14.44 6.02 -4.98
CA ASN A 98 -14.54 4.57 -5.02
C ASN A 98 -13.18 3.88 -4.93
N PHE A 99 -13.13 2.70 -4.33
CA PHE A 99 -11.94 1.86 -4.20
C PHE A 99 -12.28 0.40 -4.52
N LEU A 100 -11.44 -0.25 -5.33
CA LEU A 100 -11.46 -1.70 -5.53
C LEU A 100 -10.67 -2.39 -4.40
N ILE A 101 -11.23 -3.42 -3.79
CA ILE A 101 -10.54 -4.26 -2.79
C ILE A 101 -9.60 -5.24 -3.51
N ARG A 102 -8.29 -5.11 -3.28
CA ARG A 102 -7.27 -5.95 -3.92
C ARG A 102 -7.07 -7.28 -3.17
N SER A 103 -6.52 -8.27 -3.85
CA SER A 103 -6.19 -9.58 -3.29
C SER A 103 -5.13 -9.54 -2.18
N SER A 104 -4.29 -8.50 -2.16
CA SER A 104 -3.30 -8.23 -1.10
C SER A 104 -3.90 -7.57 0.16
N GLU A 105 -5.15 -7.15 0.12
CA GLU A 105 -5.83 -6.37 1.18
C GLU A 105 -6.78 -7.27 2.03
N LEU A 106 -6.62 -8.59 1.91
CA LEU A 106 -7.49 -9.62 2.49
C LEU A 106 -6.85 -10.35 3.68
N GLY A 107 -7.67 -10.68 4.68
CA GLY A 107 -7.37 -11.66 5.72
C GLY A 107 -7.57 -13.11 5.26
N PRO A 108 -7.20 -14.10 6.11
CA PRO A 108 -7.29 -15.53 5.80
C PRO A 108 -8.70 -16.07 5.53
N ASP A 109 -9.76 -15.30 5.85
CA ASP A 109 -11.16 -15.64 5.59
C ASP A 109 -11.67 -15.15 4.22
N GLY A 110 -10.84 -14.45 3.44
CA GLY A 110 -11.21 -13.87 2.14
C GLY A 110 -11.99 -12.55 2.24
N LYS A 111 -11.91 -11.87 3.38
CA LYS A 111 -12.47 -10.53 3.61
C LYS A 111 -11.38 -9.47 3.76
N ALA A 112 -11.70 -8.24 3.38
CA ALA A 112 -10.80 -7.10 3.56
C ALA A 112 -10.42 -6.95 5.04
N SER A 113 -9.14 -6.72 5.34
CA SER A 113 -8.71 -6.54 6.72
C SER A 113 -9.19 -5.20 7.30
N ILE A 114 -9.22 -5.07 8.63
CA ILE A 114 -9.57 -3.80 9.27
C ILE A 114 -8.48 -2.72 9.07
N TRP A 115 -7.20 -3.09 9.02
CA TRP A 115 -6.10 -2.15 8.81
C TRP A 115 -6.01 -1.67 7.35
N ASP A 116 -6.38 -2.50 6.39
CA ASP A 116 -6.46 -2.11 4.97
C ASP A 116 -7.68 -1.22 4.71
N LEU A 117 -8.84 -1.50 5.35
CA LEU A 117 -9.97 -0.58 5.33
C LEU A 117 -9.61 0.79 5.93
N ILE A 118 -8.91 0.83 7.08
CA ILE A 118 -8.43 2.10 7.68
C ILE A 118 -7.42 2.80 6.77
N SER A 119 -6.58 2.07 6.04
CA SER A 119 -5.66 2.63 5.04
C SER A 119 -6.42 3.35 3.92
N ILE A 120 -7.58 2.82 3.49
CA ILE A 120 -8.47 3.48 2.53
C ILE A 120 -9.16 4.72 3.15
N LEU A 121 -9.48 4.70 4.44
CA LEU A 121 -9.97 5.88 5.16
C LEU A 121 -8.90 7.00 5.22
N GLN A 122 -7.63 6.64 5.45
CA GLN A 122 -6.50 7.57 5.41
C GLN A 122 -6.28 8.18 4.00
N GLU A 123 -6.34 7.37 2.95
CA GLU A 123 -6.18 7.82 1.56
C GLU A 123 -7.30 8.79 1.14
N SER A 124 -8.56 8.43 1.41
CA SER A 124 -9.72 9.30 1.11
C SER A 124 -9.68 10.64 1.87
N ALA A 125 -9.22 10.65 3.13
CA ALA A 125 -9.05 11.86 3.93
C ALA A 125 -8.05 12.86 3.32
N LEU A 126 -7.00 12.36 2.67
CA LEU A 126 -5.95 13.19 2.06
C LEU A 126 -6.27 13.56 0.61
N ASN A 127 -6.95 12.69 -0.13
CA ASN A 127 -7.52 13.05 -1.44
C ASN A 127 -8.62 14.13 -1.31
N HIS A 128 -9.39 14.15 -0.21
CA HIS A 128 -10.24 15.28 0.17
C HIS A 128 -9.42 16.56 0.27
N PHE A 129 -8.41 16.63 1.15
CA PHE A 129 -7.59 17.84 1.36
C PHE A 129 -6.85 18.31 0.11
N LYS A 130 -6.43 17.38 -0.77
CA LYS A 130 -5.85 17.67 -2.08
C LYS A 130 -6.87 18.29 -3.03
N SER A 131 -8.08 17.70 -3.13
CA SER A 131 -9.17 18.18 -3.99
C SER A 131 -9.72 19.54 -3.54
N ALA A 132 -9.68 19.81 -2.23
CA ALA A 132 -10.06 21.11 -1.65
C ALA A 132 -8.97 22.19 -1.73
N GLY A 133 -7.77 21.90 -2.26
CA GLY A 133 -6.69 22.88 -2.42
C GLY A 133 -6.00 23.33 -1.12
N ILE A 134 -6.22 22.62 -0.01
CA ILE A 134 -5.70 22.95 1.33
C ILE A 134 -4.30 22.35 1.58
N LEU A 135 -3.91 21.36 0.78
CA LEU A 135 -2.64 20.66 0.90
C LEU A 135 -1.46 21.53 0.44
N ALA A 136 -0.59 21.95 1.37
CA ALA A 136 0.62 22.72 1.04
C ALA A 136 1.79 21.80 0.64
N GLU A 137 2.25 20.98 1.57
CA GLU A 137 3.32 19.98 1.39
C GLU A 137 3.16 18.84 2.41
N GLY A 138 3.55 17.63 2.04
CA GLY A 138 3.37 16.43 2.88
C GLY A 138 1.89 16.06 3.04
N PHE A 139 1.55 15.36 4.13
CA PHE A 139 0.20 14.81 4.35
C PHE A 139 -0.63 15.71 5.26
N GLY A 140 -1.57 16.44 4.67
CA GLY A 140 -2.57 17.23 5.38
C GLY A 140 -2.06 18.45 6.15
N SER A 141 -0.82 18.90 5.92
CA SER A 141 -0.35 20.19 6.44
C SER A 141 -0.86 21.33 5.56
N THR A 142 -1.46 22.33 6.22
CA THR A 142 -1.74 23.63 5.63
C THR A 142 -0.45 24.50 5.56
N PRO A 143 -0.47 25.65 4.87
CA PRO A 143 0.61 26.62 4.89
C PRO A 143 0.98 27.12 6.30
N GLU A 144 0.02 27.57 7.10
CA GLU A 144 0.30 28.13 8.43
C GLU A 144 0.68 27.06 9.47
N MET A 145 0.25 25.80 9.28
CA MET A 145 0.78 24.65 10.03
C MET A 145 2.26 24.42 9.71
N ARG A 146 2.62 24.37 8.42
CA ARG A 146 4.00 24.19 7.95
C ARG A 146 4.91 25.28 8.54
N ARG A 147 4.49 26.55 8.45
CA ARG A 147 5.23 27.70 9.00
C ARG A 147 5.52 27.60 10.50
N ARG A 148 4.65 26.93 11.27
CA ARG A 148 4.79 26.73 12.74
C ARG A 148 5.33 25.35 13.13
N ASN A 149 5.76 24.53 12.17
CA ASN A 149 6.19 23.14 12.39
C ASN A 149 5.10 22.29 13.08
N LEU A 150 3.83 22.46 12.69
CA LEU A 150 2.69 21.68 13.20
C LEU A 150 2.37 20.49 12.27
N ILE A 151 1.77 19.45 12.84
CA ILE A 151 1.14 18.31 12.15
C ILE A 151 -0.17 17.96 12.82
N TRP A 152 -1.10 17.34 12.08
CA TRP A 152 -2.20 16.59 12.66
C TRP A 152 -1.70 15.24 13.16
N VAL A 153 -2.10 14.86 14.37
CA VAL A 153 -1.97 13.50 14.90
C VAL A 153 -3.34 12.98 15.29
N VAL A 154 -3.58 11.69 15.08
CA VAL A 154 -4.80 11.03 15.56
C VAL A 154 -4.78 10.99 17.09
N TYR A 155 -5.91 11.31 17.71
CA TYR A 155 -6.09 11.28 19.16
C TYR A 155 -7.11 10.21 19.59
N LYS A 156 -8.31 10.22 19.02
CA LYS A 156 -9.33 9.18 19.23
C LYS A 156 -9.83 8.69 17.86
N MET A 157 -10.03 7.39 17.69
CA MET A 157 -10.72 6.82 16.54
C MET A 157 -11.79 5.83 16.99
N GLN A 158 -12.92 5.81 16.32
CA GLN A 158 -13.97 4.82 16.53
C GLN A 158 -14.52 4.36 15.18
N ILE A 159 -14.70 3.05 15.05
CA ILE A 159 -15.11 2.37 13.82
C ILE A 159 -16.21 1.38 14.17
N VAL A 160 -17.28 1.35 13.38
CA VAL A 160 -18.35 0.35 13.42
C VAL A 160 -18.39 -0.33 12.06
N VAL A 161 -18.36 -1.66 12.03
CA VAL A 161 -18.32 -2.48 10.81
C VAL A 161 -19.57 -3.33 10.73
N ASP A 162 -20.46 -2.97 9.80
CA ASP A 162 -21.73 -3.63 9.54
C ASP A 162 -21.56 -4.87 8.64
N SER A 163 -20.52 -4.89 7.78
CA SER A 163 -20.05 -6.09 7.07
C SER A 163 -18.77 -5.81 6.27
N TYR A 164 -17.81 -6.74 6.29
CA TYR A 164 -16.59 -6.64 5.48
C TYR A 164 -16.80 -6.99 3.99
N PRO A 165 -16.21 -6.22 3.06
CA PRO A 165 -16.16 -6.57 1.63
C PRO A 165 -15.16 -7.72 1.37
N SER A 166 -15.31 -8.39 0.24
CA SER A 166 -14.43 -9.42 -0.30
C SER A 166 -13.53 -8.88 -1.41
N TRP A 167 -12.62 -9.72 -1.93
CA TRP A 167 -11.83 -9.42 -3.12
C TRP A 167 -12.70 -9.00 -4.31
N ALA A 168 -12.22 -7.99 -5.04
CA ALA A 168 -12.86 -7.39 -6.21
C ALA A 168 -14.24 -6.74 -5.97
N ASP A 169 -14.72 -6.67 -4.72
CA ASP A 169 -15.79 -5.74 -4.37
C ASP A 169 -15.31 -4.29 -4.57
N VAL A 170 -16.20 -3.42 -5.04
CA VAL A 170 -15.97 -1.99 -5.13
C VAL A 170 -16.71 -1.31 -3.98
N ILE A 171 -15.97 -0.58 -3.16
CA ILE A 171 -16.53 0.22 -2.07
C ILE A 171 -16.55 1.70 -2.44
N GLN A 172 -17.60 2.39 -2.03
CA GLN A 172 -17.75 3.84 -2.15
C GLN A 172 -17.50 4.48 -0.78
N VAL A 173 -16.57 5.42 -0.71
CA VAL A 173 -16.14 6.07 0.54
C VAL A 173 -16.48 7.56 0.49
N ASP A 174 -17.38 7.97 1.39
CA ASP A 174 -17.79 9.36 1.60
C ASP A 174 -17.09 9.89 2.87
N THR A 175 -16.48 11.08 2.83
CA THR A 175 -15.83 11.69 4.01
C THR A 175 -15.83 13.22 4.02
N TRP A 176 -16.20 13.78 5.18
CA TRP A 176 -16.21 15.21 5.50
C TRP A 176 -15.40 15.47 6.77
N THR A 177 -15.09 16.74 7.03
CA THR A 177 -14.38 17.20 8.24
C THR A 177 -15.18 18.29 8.95
N CYS A 178 -15.00 18.44 10.25
CA CYS A 178 -15.72 19.40 11.09
C CYS A 178 -14.90 19.82 12.33
N ALA A 179 -15.39 20.81 13.07
CA ALA A 179 -14.76 21.27 14.31
C ALA A 179 -15.03 20.30 15.47
N SER A 180 -13.98 19.87 16.18
CA SER A 180 -14.08 19.01 17.37
C SER A 180 -13.74 19.80 18.63
N GLY A 181 -14.76 20.42 19.22
CA GLY A 181 -14.61 21.28 20.40
C GLY A 181 -13.74 22.52 20.10
N ARG A 182 -12.81 22.86 21.01
CA ARG A 182 -11.94 24.05 20.88
C ARG A 182 -10.56 23.78 20.26
N ASN A 183 -10.09 22.53 20.23
CA ASN A 183 -8.69 22.20 19.90
C ASN A 183 -8.52 21.08 18.88
N GLY A 184 -9.60 20.40 18.48
CA GLY A 184 -9.54 19.28 17.55
C GLY A 184 -10.26 19.56 16.24
N MET A 185 -9.94 18.73 15.26
CA MET A 185 -10.69 18.54 14.02
C MET A 185 -11.24 17.11 14.05
N CYS A 186 -12.53 16.93 13.76
CA CYS A 186 -13.13 15.61 13.60
C CYS A 186 -13.30 15.32 12.10
N ARG A 187 -13.10 14.06 11.70
CA ARG A 187 -13.40 13.55 10.37
C ARG A 187 -14.32 12.34 10.52
N GLU A 188 -15.32 12.26 9.67
CA GLU A 188 -16.24 11.13 9.59
C GLU A 188 -16.13 10.44 8.22
N TRP A 189 -16.54 9.17 8.19
CA TRP A 189 -16.64 8.39 6.96
C TRP A 189 -17.89 7.50 6.94
N VAL A 190 -18.48 7.36 5.75
CA VAL A 190 -19.32 6.22 5.39
C VAL A 190 -18.61 5.41 4.32
N VAL A 191 -18.58 4.10 4.50
CA VAL A 191 -18.21 3.15 3.45
C VAL A 191 -19.46 2.37 3.05
N ARG A 192 -19.77 2.35 1.76
CA ARG A 192 -20.88 1.61 1.16
C ARG A 192 -20.36 0.58 0.17
N ASP A 193 -21.09 -0.51 0.00
CA ASP A 193 -20.95 -1.35 -1.18
C ASP A 193 -21.49 -0.58 -2.40
N TYR A 194 -20.71 -0.51 -3.48
CA TYR A 194 -21.04 0.31 -4.65
C TYR A 194 -22.21 -0.25 -5.47
N LYS A 195 -22.43 -1.58 -5.46
CA LYS A 195 -23.53 -2.22 -6.22
C LYS A 195 -24.89 -2.11 -5.52
N THR A 196 -24.92 -2.15 -4.19
CA THR A 196 -26.16 -2.23 -3.37
C THR A 196 -26.44 -0.97 -2.56
N GLY A 197 -25.47 -0.07 -2.39
CA GLY A 197 -25.58 1.12 -1.54
C GLY A 197 -25.61 0.85 -0.03
N LYS A 198 -25.59 -0.43 0.39
CA LYS A 198 -25.59 -0.86 1.79
C LYS A 198 -24.36 -0.31 2.51
N ILE A 199 -24.55 0.24 3.69
CA ILE A 199 -23.44 0.60 4.58
C ILE A 199 -22.67 -0.66 4.98
N LEU A 200 -21.35 -0.59 4.86
CA LEU A 200 -20.39 -1.62 5.25
C LEU A 200 -19.63 -1.24 6.53
N LEU A 201 -19.28 0.05 6.65
CA LEU A 201 -18.49 0.59 7.74
C LEU A 201 -18.84 2.07 7.95
N ARG A 202 -18.85 2.50 9.21
CA ARG A 202 -18.94 3.90 9.65
C ARG A 202 -17.75 4.19 10.55
N ALA A 203 -17.14 5.36 10.42
CA ALA A 203 -15.99 5.73 11.26
C ALA A 203 -15.99 7.21 11.62
N VAL A 204 -15.38 7.52 12.76
CA VAL A 204 -15.11 8.86 13.25
C VAL A 204 -13.69 8.92 13.83
N CYS A 205 -12.96 9.99 13.51
CA CYS A 205 -11.58 10.20 13.95
C CYS A 205 -11.37 11.65 14.39
N VAL A 206 -10.87 11.84 15.61
CA VAL A 206 -10.51 13.13 16.18
C VAL A 206 -9.00 13.32 16.05
N TYR A 207 -8.61 14.37 15.33
CA TYR A 207 -7.24 14.83 15.19
C TYR A 207 -6.98 16.03 16.10
N VAL A 208 -5.77 16.10 16.64
CA VAL A 208 -5.24 17.30 17.34
C VAL A 208 -3.94 17.73 16.68
N MET A 209 -3.56 19.00 16.82
CA MET A 209 -2.26 19.44 16.32
C MET A 209 -1.13 19.12 17.31
N MET A 210 0.01 18.65 16.82
CA MET A 210 1.26 18.53 17.58
C MET A 210 2.37 19.34 16.89
N ASN A 211 3.27 19.94 17.67
CA ASN A 211 4.48 20.55 17.13
C ASN A 211 5.60 19.51 16.92
N LYS A 212 6.07 19.35 15.68
CA LYS A 212 7.08 18.36 15.25
C LYS A 212 8.41 18.46 16.02
N ARG A 213 8.79 19.66 16.48
CA ARG A 213 10.05 19.92 17.19
C ARG A 213 9.95 19.71 18.70
N THR A 214 8.85 20.09 19.33
CA THR A 214 8.70 20.01 20.80
C THR A 214 7.94 18.78 21.28
N ARG A 215 7.29 18.04 20.37
CA ARG A 215 6.42 16.87 20.66
C ARG A 215 5.32 17.16 21.68
N LYS A 216 4.83 18.40 21.69
CA LYS A 216 3.71 18.86 22.52
C LYS A 216 2.50 19.16 21.66
N ILE A 217 1.32 18.81 22.19
CA ILE A 217 0.03 19.18 21.61
C ILE A 217 -0.09 20.70 21.57
N SER A 218 -0.45 21.23 20.41
CA SER A 218 -0.78 22.63 20.19
C SER A 218 -2.28 22.85 20.37
N ARG A 219 -2.67 24.08 20.74
CA ARG A 219 -4.05 24.53 20.53
C ARG A 219 -4.34 24.62 19.03
N PHE A 220 -5.61 24.56 18.67
CA PHE A 220 -6.04 24.93 17.32
C PHE A 220 -5.85 26.44 17.18
N ILE A 221 -4.96 26.84 16.26
CA ILE A 221 -4.68 28.26 15.98
C ILE A 221 -5.68 28.80 14.97
N GLU A 222 -6.10 30.06 15.12
CA GLU A 222 -7.20 30.62 14.34
C GLU A 222 -6.81 30.83 12.86
N GLU A 223 -5.53 31.06 12.56
CA GLU A 223 -5.05 31.19 11.18
C GLU A 223 -5.26 29.89 10.40
N THR A 224 -4.90 28.75 10.99
CA THR A 224 -5.17 27.42 10.40
C THR A 224 -6.63 27.05 10.44
N ARG A 225 -7.40 27.60 11.39
CA ARG A 225 -8.85 27.42 11.41
C ARG A 225 -9.50 28.08 10.20
N GLU A 226 -9.15 29.31 9.89
CA GLU A 226 -9.65 30.00 8.68
C GLU A 226 -9.16 29.34 7.38
N GLU A 227 -7.92 28.81 7.33
CA GLU A 227 -7.44 28.01 6.18
C GLU A 227 -8.35 26.82 5.84
N ILE A 228 -8.93 26.14 6.86
CA ILE A 228 -9.75 24.93 6.65
C ILE A 228 -11.25 25.12 6.93
N ARG A 229 -11.67 26.34 7.32
CA ARG A 229 -13.07 26.71 7.57
C ARG A 229 -13.97 26.45 6.36
N GLY A 230 -13.43 26.62 5.15
CA GLY A 230 -14.15 26.39 3.89
C GLY A 230 -14.55 24.93 3.61
N ILE A 231 -14.00 23.96 4.36
CA ILE A 231 -14.37 22.54 4.26
C ILE A 231 -15.00 21.97 5.55
N PHE A 232 -15.26 22.80 6.55
CA PHE A 232 -15.90 22.37 7.79
C PHE A 232 -17.41 22.24 7.62
N MET A 233 -17.91 21.01 7.67
CA MET A 233 -19.33 20.70 7.69
C MET A 233 -19.90 20.96 9.09
N GLU A 234 -21.08 21.60 9.16
CA GLU A 234 -21.83 21.74 10.41
C GLU A 234 -22.59 20.43 10.68
N ILE A 235 -22.07 19.63 11.63
CA ILE A 235 -22.71 18.37 12.03
C ILE A 235 -23.88 18.65 12.97
N THR A 236 -25.07 18.23 12.58
CA THR A 236 -26.28 18.22 13.42
C THR A 236 -26.45 16.92 14.20
N HIS A 237 -26.01 15.79 13.64
CA HIS A 237 -26.03 14.45 14.24
C HIS A 237 -24.75 13.69 13.87
N PRO A 238 -24.00 13.12 14.83
CA PRO A 238 -22.79 12.35 14.55
C PRO A 238 -23.13 11.02 13.86
N ILE A 239 -22.21 10.49 13.03
CA ILE A 239 -22.50 9.28 12.24
C ILE A 239 -22.21 7.95 12.95
N VAL A 240 -21.50 8.03 14.07
CA VAL A 240 -21.33 6.95 15.03
C VAL A 240 -21.87 7.46 16.36
N ASP A 241 -22.94 6.85 16.84
CA ASP A 241 -23.55 7.23 18.11
C ASP A 241 -22.55 7.01 19.26
N ASN A 242 -22.27 8.08 20.00
CA ASN A 242 -21.28 8.11 21.09
C ASN A 242 -21.90 7.60 22.41
N GLU A 243 -22.81 6.62 22.35
CA GLU A 243 -23.54 6.06 23.50
C GLU A 243 -22.60 5.41 24.52
N ASP A 244 -21.46 4.89 24.06
CA ASP A 244 -20.48 4.20 24.90
C ASP A 244 -19.33 5.13 25.31
N GLU A 245 -19.64 6.11 26.17
CA GLU A 245 -18.66 7.02 26.79
C GLU A 245 -17.76 6.33 27.86
N ARG A 246 -17.79 4.99 28.00
CA ARG A 246 -16.92 4.28 28.96
C ARG A 246 -15.45 4.58 28.64
N LYS A 247 -14.77 5.15 29.63
CA LYS A 247 -13.34 5.47 29.58
C LYS A 247 -12.51 4.19 29.35
N LEU A 248 -11.69 4.16 28.31
CA LEU A 248 -10.82 3.02 28.02
C LEU A 248 -9.88 2.73 29.21
N ARG A 249 -9.92 1.50 29.70
CA ARG A 249 -9.09 1.01 30.82
C ARG A 249 -7.61 1.01 30.45
N GLU A 250 -6.78 0.88 31.49
CA GLU A 250 -5.34 0.65 31.38
C GLU A 250 -5.07 -0.82 31.73
N LEU A 251 -4.37 -1.55 30.87
CA LEU A 251 -3.90 -2.90 31.18
C LEU A 251 -2.40 -2.87 31.48
N ASP A 252 -2.00 -3.51 32.57
CA ASP A 252 -0.66 -4.05 32.79
C ASP A 252 -0.65 -5.56 32.53
N VAL A 253 0.53 -6.16 32.42
CA VAL A 253 0.75 -7.62 32.27
C VAL A 253 0.06 -8.40 33.38
N ASP A 254 0.10 -7.91 34.62
CA ASP A 254 -0.59 -8.54 35.78
C ASP A 254 -2.12 -8.50 35.68
N THR A 255 -2.68 -7.81 34.68
CA THR A 255 -4.13 -7.60 34.49
C THR A 255 -4.61 -7.97 33.08
N ALA A 256 -3.72 -8.50 32.24
CA ALA A 256 -4.02 -8.91 30.87
C ALA A 256 -4.15 -10.44 30.81
N ASP A 257 -5.17 -10.93 30.12
CA ASP A 257 -5.32 -12.37 29.86
C ASP A 257 -4.31 -12.86 28.82
N ASN A 258 -3.86 -11.97 27.92
CA ASN A 258 -2.98 -12.28 26.81
C ASN A 258 -1.94 -11.17 26.61
N VAL A 259 -0.69 -11.57 26.37
CA VAL A 259 0.47 -10.68 26.25
C VAL A 259 1.33 -11.12 25.06
N GLN A 260 1.50 -10.22 24.07
CA GLN A 260 2.44 -10.40 22.98
C GLN A 260 3.61 -9.40 23.15
N THR A 261 4.83 -9.93 23.26
CA THR A 261 6.08 -9.17 23.50
C THR A 261 6.92 -9.04 22.23
N GLY A 262 8.01 -8.27 22.29
CA GLY A 262 9.01 -8.21 21.21
C GLY A 262 8.52 -7.58 19.90
N ILE A 263 7.41 -6.84 19.91
CA ILE A 263 6.88 -6.17 18.72
C ILE A 263 7.82 -5.01 18.37
N LEU A 264 8.51 -5.13 17.23
CA LEU A 264 9.52 -4.18 16.78
C LEU A 264 9.09 -3.49 15.46
N PRO A 265 8.93 -2.16 15.45
CA PRO A 265 8.62 -1.41 14.23
C PRO A 265 9.70 -1.60 13.16
N LYS A 266 9.29 -1.93 11.94
CA LYS A 266 10.14 -2.14 10.75
C LYS A 266 10.31 -0.83 9.98
N TRP A 267 11.26 -0.79 9.04
CA TRP A 267 11.42 0.35 8.12
C TRP A 267 10.17 0.60 7.24
N SER A 268 9.44 -0.47 6.91
CA SER A 268 8.15 -0.43 6.20
C SER A 268 6.99 0.18 6.99
N ASP A 269 7.15 0.28 8.31
CA ASP A 269 6.06 0.63 9.23
C ASP A 269 6.08 2.15 9.54
N LEU A 270 7.12 2.84 9.07
CA LEU A 270 7.29 4.28 9.17
C LEU A 270 6.58 5.01 8.04
N ASP A 271 5.87 6.09 8.39
CA ASP A 271 5.38 7.08 7.46
C ASP A 271 6.51 8.02 6.99
N ALA A 272 6.22 8.90 6.04
CA ALA A 272 7.20 9.85 5.52
C ALA A 272 7.42 11.09 6.42
N ASN A 273 6.80 11.15 7.61
CA ASN A 273 7.24 12.01 8.72
C ASN A 273 8.27 11.31 9.63
N GLN A 274 8.59 10.03 9.37
CA GLN A 274 9.45 9.14 10.16
C GLN A 274 8.85 8.70 11.51
N HIS A 275 7.52 8.65 11.62
CA HIS A 275 6.83 8.04 12.75
C HIS A 275 6.19 6.73 12.32
N VAL A 276 5.95 5.82 13.26
CA VAL A 276 5.12 4.64 12.95
C VAL A 276 3.74 5.11 12.45
N ASN A 277 3.32 4.63 11.28
CA ASN A 277 1.99 4.97 10.77
C ASN A 277 0.92 4.44 11.74
N HIS A 278 -0.04 5.27 12.12
CA HIS A 278 -1.12 4.91 13.05
C HIS A 278 -1.85 3.59 12.70
N VAL A 279 -1.93 3.25 11.40
CA VAL A 279 -2.44 1.96 10.90
C VAL A 279 -1.69 0.75 11.48
N LYS A 280 -0.37 0.83 11.68
CA LYS A 280 0.43 -0.29 12.21
C LYS A 280 0.17 -0.56 13.70
N TYR A 281 -0.32 0.42 14.45
CA TYR A 281 -0.83 0.15 15.79
C TYR A 281 -2.16 -0.63 15.77
N ILE A 282 -2.93 -0.59 14.66
CA ILE A 282 -4.14 -1.41 14.50
C ILE A 282 -3.79 -2.89 14.29
N GLU A 283 -2.71 -3.15 13.55
CA GLU A 283 -2.12 -4.48 13.39
C GLU A 283 -1.67 -4.98 14.78
N TRP A 284 -0.78 -4.24 15.45
CA TRP A 284 -0.21 -4.67 16.74
C TRP A 284 -1.21 -4.77 17.90
N ILE A 285 -2.29 -3.98 17.93
CA ILE A 285 -3.29 -4.09 19.01
C ILE A 285 -4.12 -5.37 18.90
N LEU A 286 -4.21 -5.96 17.70
CA LEU A 286 -4.94 -7.21 17.47
C LEU A 286 -4.06 -8.46 17.65
N GLU A 287 -2.73 -8.34 17.59
CA GLU A 287 -1.78 -9.46 17.81
C GLU A 287 -1.95 -10.15 19.17
N SER A 288 -2.43 -9.43 20.20
CA SER A 288 -2.70 -9.99 21.54
C SER A 288 -4.13 -10.49 21.72
N ALA A 289 -5.01 -10.42 20.72
CA ALA A 289 -6.38 -10.90 20.81
C ALA A 289 -6.44 -12.44 20.70
N PRO A 290 -7.21 -13.15 21.56
CA PRO A 290 -7.31 -14.61 21.51
C PRO A 290 -7.68 -15.15 20.12
N ARG A 291 -6.82 -16.02 19.58
CA ARG A 291 -7.03 -16.68 18.29
C ARG A 291 -8.38 -17.39 18.17
N SER A 292 -8.89 -17.95 19.26
CA SER A 292 -10.22 -18.56 19.34
C SER A 292 -11.35 -17.57 19.01
N ILE A 293 -11.23 -16.31 19.42
CA ILE A 293 -12.18 -15.23 19.07
C ILE A 293 -11.99 -14.85 17.60
N LEU A 294 -10.75 -14.65 17.15
CA LEU A 294 -10.45 -14.25 15.76
C LEU A 294 -10.90 -15.28 14.71
N GLU A 295 -10.86 -16.59 15.02
CA GLU A 295 -11.33 -17.65 14.11
C GLU A 295 -12.87 -17.84 14.12
N THR A 296 -13.57 -17.41 15.18
CA THR A 296 -15.02 -17.71 15.38
C THR A 296 -15.94 -16.50 15.37
N HIS A 297 -15.41 -15.28 15.51
CA HIS A 297 -16.17 -14.04 15.58
C HIS A 297 -15.62 -13.00 14.60
N LYS A 298 -16.45 -12.00 14.27
CA LYS A 298 -16.06 -10.86 13.42
C LYS A 298 -16.01 -9.59 14.24
N LEU A 299 -14.94 -8.81 14.07
CA LEU A 299 -14.81 -7.49 14.69
C LEU A 299 -15.92 -6.58 14.17
N SER A 300 -16.75 -6.05 15.07
CA SER A 300 -17.91 -5.22 14.75
C SER A 300 -17.76 -3.77 15.20
N THR A 301 -16.99 -3.52 16.27
CA THR A 301 -16.68 -2.17 16.75
C THR A 301 -15.25 -2.12 17.26
N MET A 302 -14.55 -1.03 16.98
CA MET A 302 -13.22 -0.72 17.52
C MET A 302 -13.22 0.73 18.02
N THR A 303 -12.74 0.96 19.24
CA THR A 303 -12.56 2.30 19.83
C THR A 303 -11.12 2.42 20.33
N LEU A 304 -10.43 3.49 19.97
CA LEU A 304 -8.99 3.67 20.19
C LEU A 304 -8.67 5.08 20.72
N GLU A 305 -7.73 5.16 21.67
CA GLU A 305 -7.13 6.41 22.14
C GLU A 305 -5.60 6.37 22.02
N PHE A 306 -5.08 7.18 21.12
CA PHE A 306 -3.65 7.34 20.86
C PHE A 306 -3.06 8.33 21.87
N ARG A 307 -2.00 7.94 22.57
CA ARG A 307 -1.41 8.69 23.69
C ARG A 307 0.02 9.18 23.43
N LYS A 308 0.84 8.42 22.70
CA LYS A 308 2.26 8.75 22.44
C LYS A 308 2.75 8.08 21.16
N GLU A 309 3.48 8.82 20.34
CA GLU A 309 4.19 8.29 19.16
C GLU A 309 5.35 7.38 19.59
N CYS A 310 5.72 6.41 18.76
CA CYS A 310 7.03 5.73 18.87
C CYS A 310 7.81 5.80 17.55
N GLY A 311 9.12 5.60 17.66
CA GLY A 311 10.04 5.50 16.53
C GLY A 311 10.58 4.08 16.37
N MET A 312 11.27 3.85 15.25
CA MET A 312 11.96 2.59 14.99
C MET A 312 12.99 2.28 16.09
N ASN A 313 13.19 0.98 16.38
CA ASN A 313 13.95 0.43 17.52
C ASN A 313 13.25 0.47 18.90
N THR A 314 11.99 0.90 19.01
CA THR A 314 11.21 0.76 20.27
C THR A 314 10.65 -0.67 20.37
N SER A 315 11.01 -1.46 21.39
CA SER A 315 10.33 -2.74 21.64
C SER A 315 8.98 -2.51 22.35
N LEU A 316 7.93 -3.14 21.85
CA LEU A 316 6.56 -2.94 22.27
C LEU A 316 5.93 -4.23 22.78
N GLN A 317 5.00 -4.07 23.71
CA GLN A 317 4.10 -5.11 24.19
C GLN A 317 2.67 -4.76 23.79
N SER A 318 1.93 -5.74 23.29
CA SER A 318 0.48 -5.69 23.09
C SER A 318 -0.19 -6.54 24.16
N LEU A 319 -1.18 -5.96 24.83
CA LEU A 319 -1.89 -6.54 25.97
C LEU A 319 -3.39 -6.56 25.66
N SER A 320 -4.06 -7.70 25.87
CA SER A 320 -5.52 -7.77 25.82
C SER A 320 -6.11 -8.49 27.04
N ALA A 321 -7.31 -8.09 27.42
CA ALA A 321 -8.12 -8.74 28.44
C ALA A 321 -9.58 -8.82 27.99
N VAL A 322 -10.30 -9.86 28.39
CA VAL A 322 -11.75 -9.91 28.25
C VAL A 322 -12.37 -8.87 29.17
N SER A 323 -13.26 -8.04 28.63
CA SER A 323 -14.00 -7.09 29.46
C SER A 323 -15.01 -7.84 30.31
N CYS A 324 -14.72 -7.96 31.60
CA CYS A 324 -15.72 -8.36 32.59
C CYS A 324 -16.82 -7.30 32.59
N ARG A 325 -17.98 -7.62 32.01
CA ARG A 325 -19.20 -6.85 32.29
C ARG A 325 -19.51 -7.00 33.78
N ASP A 326 -19.93 -5.93 34.44
CA ASP A 326 -20.48 -5.95 35.81
C ASP A 326 -21.91 -6.58 35.84
N ASP A 327 -22.13 -7.63 35.04
CA ASP A 327 -23.34 -8.47 35.09
C ASP A 327 -23.28 -9.37 36.34
N PRO A 328 -24.41 -9.63 37.02
CA PRO A 328 -24.43 -10.51 38.18
C PRO A 328 -24.04 -11.97 37.82
N PRO A 329 -23.37 -12.70 38.73
CA PRO A 329 -22.65 -13.95 38.42
C PRO A 329 -23.51 -15.14 37.97
N ASP A 330 -24.84 -15.03 38.03
CA ASP A 330 -25.78 -16.08 37.59
C ASP A 330 -26.00 -16.10 36.05
N LYS A 331 -25.41 -15.17 35.29
CA LYS A 331 -25.39 -15.22 33.82
C LYS A 331 -24.08 -15.86 33.32
N HIS A 332 -24.13 -17.14 33.00
CA HIS A 332 -23.15 -17.70 32.05
C HIS A 332 -23.34 -17.05 30.67
N PRO A 333 -22.26 -16.60 29.99
CA PRO A 333 -22.36 -15.98 28.67
C PRO A 333 -22.92 -17.01 27.67
N THR A 334 -24.02 -16.65 27.00
CA THR A 334 -24.62 -17.52 26.00
C THR A 334 -23.86 -17.42 24.67
N ASN A 335 -23.79 -18.50 23.89
CA ASN A 335 -23.05 -18.56 22.60
C ASN A 335 -23.51 -17.55 21.52
N ASN A 336 -24.51 -16.71 21.79
CA ASN A 336 -25.00 -15.66 20.90
C ASN A 336 -24.53 -14.24 21.30
N GLU A 337 -23.86 -14.07 22.44
CA GLU A 337 -23.45 -12.76 22.93
C GLU A 337 -22.09 -12.32 22.36
N GLY A 338 -21.97 -11.04 22.03
CA GLY A 338 -20.74 -10.47 21.51
C GLY A 338 -19.66 -10.33 22.59
N PHE A 339 -18.43 -10.71 22.23
CA PHE A 339 -17.24 -10.61 23.09
C PHE A 339 -16.68 -9.19 23.05
N GLU A 340 -16.40 -8.61 24.21
CA GLU A 340 -15.71 -7.32 24.34
C GLU A 340 -14.30 -7.58 24.90
N LEU A 341 -13.28 -7.04 24.23
CA LEU A 341 -11.90 -7.05 24.69
C LEU A 341 -11.42 -5.62 24.95
N GLU A 342 -10.71 -5.43 26.06
CA GLU A 342 -9.93 -4.23 26.37
C GLU A 342 -8.48 -4.44 25.95
N HIS A 343 -7.78 -3.38 25.55
CA HIS A 343 -6.45 -3.47 24.96
C HIS A 343 -5.52 -2.34 25.38
N THR A 344 -4.22 -2.60 25.40
CA THR A 344 -3.16 -1.60 25.61
C THR A 344 -1.89 -1.97 24.83
N ILE A 345 -1.31 -1.01 24.11
CA ILE A 345 0.07 -1.10 23.59
C ILE A 345 0.97 -0.22 24.45
N ARG A 346 2.09 -0.78 24.92
CA ARG A 346 3.10 -0.06 25.71
C ARG A 346 4.53 -0.35 25.26
N VAL A 347 5.46 0.51 25.67
CA VAL A 347 6.90 0.29 25.56
C VAL A 347 7.35 -0.76 26.59
N GLU A 348 8.09 -1.77 26.14
CA GLU A 348 8.48 -2.93 26.94
C GLU A 348 9.38 -2.58 28.14
N ASN A 349 10.35 -1.67 27.95
CA ASN A 349 11.38 -1.38 28.95
C ASN A 349 11.02 -0.27 29.96
N ASP A 350 9.90 0.42 29.77
CA ASP A 350 9.57 1.69 30.45
C ASP A 350 8.05 1.84 30.67
N SER A 351 7.29 0.76 30.47
CA SER A 351 5.81 0.61 30.54
C SER A 351 4.94 1.71 29.89
N HIS A 352 5.53 2.65 29.17
CA HIS A 352 4.85 3.83 28.64
C HIS A 352 3.82 3.47 27.59
N ILE A 353 2.56 3.81 27.85
CA ILE A 353 1.43 3.50 26.97
C ILE A 353 1.44 4.41 25.74
N LEU A 354 1.27 3.78 24.57
CA LEU A 354 1.22 4.43 23.27
C LEU A 354 -0.21 4.50 22.74
N LEU A 355 -0.97 3.41 22.93
CA LEU A 355 -2.35 3.25 22.47
C LEU A 355 -3.17 2.49 23.52
N LYS A 356 -4.41 2.90 23.73
CA LYS A 356 -5.44 2.12 24.41
C LYS A 356 -6.54 1.76 23.43
N GLY A 357 -7.19 0.62 23.65
CA GLY A 357 -8.26 0.17 22.78
C GLY A 357 -9.37 -0.60 23.49
N ARG A 358 -10.49 -0.70 22.79
CA ARG A 358 -11.57 -1.64 23.03
C ARG A 358 -12.05 -2.17 21.69
N THR A 359 -12.36 -3.46 21.63
CA THR A 359 -12.98 -4.09 20.45
C THR A 359 -14.16 -4.95 20.84
N ILE A 360 -15.24 -4.90 20.06
CA ILE A 360 -16.43 -5.74 20.22
C ILE A 360 -16.54 -6.67 19.01
N TYR A 361 -16.65 -7.97 19.25
CA TYR A 361 -16.76 -9.02 18.24
C TYR A 361 -18.13 -9.69 18.28
N GLN A 362 -18.71 -9.98 17.11
CA GLN A 362 -20.02 -10.64 16.98
C GLN A 362 -19.86 -12.08 16.44
N PRO A 363 -20.69 -13.06 16.87
CA PRO A 363 -20.59 -14.45 16.42
C PRO A 363 -20.70 -14.59 14.90
N ASN A 364 -19.80 -15.35 14.29
CA ASN A 364 -19.75 -15.52 12.84
C ASN A 364 -20.73 -16.60 12.37
N PHE A 365 -22.05 -16.36 12.47
CA PHE A 365 -23.14 -17.33 12.24
C PHE A 365 -23.10 -18.15 10.92
N SER A 366 -22.23 -17.81 9.96
CA SER A 366 -21.91 -18.65 8.79
C SER A 366 -21.02 -19.88 9.08
N SER A 367 -20.38 -20.01 10.25
CA SER A 367 -19.39 -21.07 10.55
C SER A 367 -19.98 -22.40 11.05
N GLY A 368 -21.09 -22.86 10.45
CA GLY A 368 -21.77 -24.13 10.80
C GLY A 368 -21.04 -25.43 10.38
N ARG A 369 -19.70 -25.44 10.30
CA ARG A 369 -18.87 -26.62 10.01
C ARG A 369 -17.76 -26.71 11.07
N ASN A 370 -17.73 -27.80 11.84
CA ASN A 370 -16.87 -27.97 13.01
C ASN A 370 -15.37 -27.74 12.74
N TYR A 371 -14.77 -26.74 13.40
CA TYR A 371 -13.32 -26.56 13.46
C TYR A 371 -12.72 -27.44 14.57
N SER A 372 -12.43 -28.70 14.25
CA SER A 372 -11.64 -29.58 15.11
C SER A 372 -10.62 -30.36 14.27
N SER A 373 -9.37 -30.39 14.73
CA SER A 373 -8.18 -30.92 14.03
C SER A 373 -7.73 -30.13 12.77
N PHE A 374 -7.11 -28.97 12.99
CA PHE A 374 -6.26 -28.35 11.96
C PHE A 374 -4.90 -29.04 11.88
N ALA A 375 -4.74 -29.94 10.91
CA ALA A 375 -3.46 -30.09 10.22
C ALA A 375 -3.42 -29.10 9.04
N PRO A 376 -2.24 -28.59 8.61
CA PRO A 376 -2.15 -27.55 7.57
C PRO A 376 -2.44 -28.10 6.16
N ALA A 377 -3.74 -28.26 5.86
CA ALA A 377 -4.30 -28.66 4.58
C ALA A 377 -5.26 -27.58 4.04
N ALA A 378 -5.28 -27.40 2.72
CA ALA A 378 -5.97 -26.27 2.07
C ALA A 378 -7.48 -26.21 2.40
N SER A 379 -7.96 -25.03 2.77
CA SER A 379 -9.35 -24.77 3.16
C SER A 379 -10.33 -25.02 2.00
N ARG A 380 -11.46 -25.64 2.35
CA ARG A 380 -12.40 -26.26 1.41
C ARG A 380 -13.70 -25.46 1.30
N PHE A 381 -13.68 -24.44 0.46
CA PHE A 381 -14.90 -23.72 0.04
C PHE A 381 -15.63 -24.46 -1.09
N GLU A 382 -16.95 -24.45 -1.01
CA GLU A 382 -17.91 -25.01 -1.96
C GLU A 382 -18.98 -23.93 -2.21
N PHE A 383 -19.13 -23.44 -3.44
CA PHE A 383 -20.17 -22.45 -3.78
C PHE A 383 -21.44 -23.15 -4.27
N ASN A 384 -22.53 -23.01 -3.53
CA ASN A 384 -23.87 -23.40 -4.01
C ASN A 384 -24.42 -22.31 -4.95
N VAL A 385 -24.22 -22.49 -6.26
CA VAL A 385 -24.90 -21.68 -7.28
C VAL A 385 -26.34 -22.16 -7.40
N ASN A 386 -27.26 -21.45 -6.77
CA ASN A 386 -28.69 -21.79 -6.80
C ASN A 386 -29.31 -21.27 -8.10
N VAL A 387 -29.42 -22.14 -9.12
CA VAL A 387 -29.92 -21.76 -10.45
C VAL A 387 -31.45 -21.62 -10.43
N GLY A 388 -31.93 -20.43 -10.06
CA GLY A 388 -33.33 -20.04 -10.20
C GLY A 388 -33.68 -19.73 -11.66
N GLY A 389 -34.64 -20.47 -12.23
CA GLY A 389 -35.15 -20.19 -13.57
C GLY A 389 -35.92 -18.86 -13.67
N PRO A 390 -35.99 -18.23 -14.85
CA PRO A 390 -36.61 -16.92 -15.01
C PRO A 390 -38.13 -16.97 -14.80
N SER A 391 -38.65 -15.99 -14.06
CA SER A 391 -40.08 -15.67 -14.04
C SER A 391 -40.30 -14.31 -14.70
N ASN A 392 -41.18 -14.26 -15.70
CA ASN A 392 -41.40 -13.05 -16.49
C ASN A 392 -42.22 -12.02 -15.71
N ASN A 393 -41.70 -10.79 -15.64
CA ASN A 393 -42.53 -9.59 -15.51
C ASN A 393 -41.76 -8.39 -16.11
N GLU A 394 -42.23 -7.91 -17.27
CA GLU A 394 -41.61 -6.78 -17.96
C GLU A 394 -41.98 -5.45 -17.28
N LYS A 395 -40.97 -4.65 -16.92
CA LYS A 395 -41.05 -3.17 -16.91
C LYS A 395 -39.68 -2.53 -16.73
N GLY A 396 -39.25 -1.75 -17.74
CA GLY A 396 -38.27 -0.68 -17.57
C GLY A 396 -36.83 -1.10 -17.21
N THR A 397 -36.27 -2.11 -17.88
CA THR A 397 -34.82 -2.37 -17.77
C THR A 397 -34.01 -1.29 -18.48
N GLU A 398 -33.34 -0.43 -17.71
CA GLU A 398 -32.08 0.15 -18.18
C GLU A 398 -31.12 -1.00 -18.51
N LYS A 399 -30.30 -0.82 -19.56
CA LYS A 399 -29.33 -1.85 -19.94
C LYS A 399 -28.19 -1.87 -18.94
N PHE A 400 -28.24 -2.82 -17.99
CA PHE A 400 -27.06 -3.28 -17.29
C PHE A 400 -26.00 -3.65 -18.33
N VAL A 401 -24.83 -3.00 -18.22
CA VAL A 401 -23.67 -3.26 -19.06
C VAL A 401 -23.01 -4.57 -18.59
N ASP A 402 -22.45 -5.35 -19.52
CA ASP A 402 -21.78 -6.61 -19.25
C ASP A 402 -20.79 -6.51 -18.07
N GLU A 403 -20.90 -7.41 -17.08
CA GLU A 403 -20.09 -7.35 -15.85
C GLU A 403 -18.58 -7.50 -16.13
N ASN A 404 -18.20 -7.97 -17.33
CA ASN A 404 -16.82 -8.15 -17.76
C ASN A 404 -16.12 -6.85 -18.23
N GLU A 405 -16.82 -5.73 -18.46
CA GLU A 405 -16.16 -4.46 -18.91
C GLU A 405 -15.65 -3.57 -17.75
N TYR A 406 -15.74 -4.04 -16.49
CA TYR A 406 -15.51 -3.22 -15.28
C TYR A 406 -14.24 -3.52 -14.48
N ASP A 407 -13.58 -4.66 -14.70
CA ASP A 407 -12.22 -4.85 -14.18
C ASP A 407 -11.28 -3.87 -14.92
N GLY A 408 -10.47 -3.09 -14.19
CA GLY A 408 -9.60 -2.05 -14.76
C GLY A 408 -8.42 -2.54 -15.62
N GLY A 409 -8.48 -3.77 -16.11
CA GLY A 409 -7.48 -4.40 -16.95
C GLY A 409 -8.10 -5.26 -18.06
N ARG A 410 -7.34 -5.46 -19.14
CA ARG A 410 -7.81 -6.10 -20.38
C ARG A 410 -6.78 -7.06 -20.94
N LEU A 411 -7.25 -8.07 -21.66
CA LEU A 411 -6.40 -8.89 -22.51
C LEU A 411 -6.00 -8.13 -23.79
N MET A 412 -4.77 -8.38 -24.21
CA MET A 412 -4.05 -7.79 -25.34
C MET A 412 -3.32 -8.93 -26.07
N GLN A 413 -2.94 -8.69 -27.33
CA GLN A 413 -2.15 -9.62 -28.17
C GLN A 413 -2.72 -11.04 -28.14
N ASP A 414 -3.87 -11.20 -28.81
CA ASP A 414 -4.60 -12.46 -29.03
C ASP A 414 -5.01 -13.24 -27.76
N GLY A 415 -4.95 -12.60 -26.59
CA GLY A 415 -5.38 -13.17 -25.30
C GLY A 415 -4.26 -13.50 -24.33
N LEU A 416 -3.00 -13.23 -24.68
CA LEU A 416 -1.82 -13.73 -23.96
C LEU A 416 -1.14 -12.71 -23.03
N ILE A 417 -1.42 -11.41 -23.21
CA ILE A 417 -0.90 -10.34 -22.35
C ILE A 417 -2.07 -9.66 -21.63
N PHE A 418 -2.07 -9.66 -20.31
CA PHE A 418 -3.04 -8.90 -19.51
C PHE A 418 -2.43 -7.58 -19.07
N ARG A 419 -3.14 -6.47 -19.32
CA ARG A 419 -2.73 -5.11 -19.01
C ARG A 419 -3.70 -4.48 -18.02
N GLN A 420 -3.22 -3.99 -16.87
CA GLN A 420 -4.06 -3.32 -15.87
C GLN A 420 -3.38 -2.03 -15.36
N ASN A 421 -4.19 -1.00 -15.12
CA ASN A 421 -3.71 0.29 -14.61
C ASN A 421 -3.94 0.42 -13.10
N PHE A 422 -2.99 1.01 -12.39
CA PHE A 422 -3.08 1.26 -10.95
C PHE A 422 -2.70 2.71 -10.64
N ARG A 423 -3.43 3.30 -9.69
CA ARG A 423 -3.04 4.56 -9.04
C ARG A 423 -2.40 4.24 -7.70
N ILE A 424 -1.24 4.83 -7.42
CA ILE A 424 -0.50 4.59 -6.18
C ILE A 424 -1.19 5.30 -5.00
N ARG A 425 -1.70 4.53 -4.04
CA ARG A 425 -2.30 5.01 -2.78
C ARG A 425 -1.19 5.44 -1.80
N LEU A 426 -1.48 6.28 -0.81
CA LEU A 426 -0.51 6.64 0.23
C LEU A 426 -0.02 5.44 1.04
N SER A 427 -0.91 4.49 1.36
CA SER A 427 -0.54 3.26 2.08
C SER A 427 0.44 2.37 1.32
N GLU A 428 0.75 2.70 0.05
CA GLU A 428 1.72 1.99 -0.78
C GLU A 428 3.11 2.63 -0.76
N LEU A 429 3.30 3.79 -0.10
CA LEU A 429 4.58 4.50 -0.07
C LEU A 429 5.48 4.05 1.10
N GLY A 430 6.79 4.09 0.88
CA GLY A 430 7.79 4.04 1.94
C GLY A 430 8.16 5.43 2.48
N PRO A 431 9.10 5.50 3.45
CA PRO A 431 9.53 6.75 4.09
C PRO A 431 10.21 7.78 3.17
N ASP A 432 10.42 7.45 1.89
CA ASP A 432 11.06 8.31 0.89
C ASP A 432 10.08 8.83 -0.19
N TYR A 433 8.78 8.83 0.12
CA TYR A 433 7.67 9.32 -0.71
C TYR A 433 7.49 8.58 -2.06
N THR A 434 8.12 7.42 -2.24
CA THR A 434 7.91 6.53 -3.39
C THR A 434 7.34 5.18 -2.97
N ALA A 435 6.68 4.48 -3.90
CA ALA A 435 6.04 3.19 -3.65
C ALA A 435 7.05 2.16 -3.10
N SER A 436 6.67 1.42 -2.08
CA SER A 436 7.51 0.38 -1.50
C SER A 436 7.58 -0.85 -2.43
N MET A 437 8.68 -1.61 -2.38
CA MET A 437 8.78 -2.88 -3.11
C MET A 437 7.69 -3.89 -2.70
N TRP A 438 7.27 -3.87 -1.42
CA TRP A 438 6.16 -4.68 -0.93
C TRP A 438 4.85 -4.35 -1.65
N SER A 439 4.56 -3.05 -1.83
CA SER A 439 3.36 -2.58 -2.52
C SER A 439 3.40 -2.87 -4.01
N LEU A 440 4.56 -2.71 -4.65
CA LEU A 440 4.75 -3.10 -6.05
C LEU A 440 4.56 -4.61 -6.24
N LEU A 441 5.07 -5.45 -5.33
CA LEU A 441 4.80 -6.90 -5.32
C LEU A 441 3.30 -7.21 -5.21
N GLY A 442 2.56 -6.48 -4.37
CA GLY A 442 1.10 -6.57 -4.29
C GLY A 442 0.40 -6.27 -5.62
N ILE A 443 0.88 -5.28 -6.37
CA ILE A 443 0.38 -4.94 -7.72
C ILE A 443 0.76 -6.02 -8.75
N LEU A 444 1.94 -6.63 -8.66
CA LEU A 444 2.32 -7.77 -9.51
C LEU A 444 1.45 -9.01 -9.21
N GLN A 445 1.12 -9.25 -7.94
CA GLN A 445 0.18 -10.31 -7.53
C GLN A 445 -1.22 -10.02 -8.07
N GLU A 446 -1.75 -8.80 -7.89
CA GLU A 446 -3.09 -8.43 -8.32
C GLU A 446 -3.27 -8.52 -9.85
N THR A 447 -2.25 -8.12 -10.63
CA THR A 447 -2.26 -8.32 -12.09
C THR A 447 -2.17 -9.78 -12.49
N ALA A 448 -1.39 -10.61 -11.79
CA ALA A 448 -1.34 -12.05 -12.06
C ALA A 448 -2.68 -12.74 -11.75
N VAL A 449 -3.33 -12.34 -10.65
CA VAL A 449 -4.67 -12.75 -10.22
C VAL A 449 -5.72 -12.40 -11.27
N ASN A 450 -5.77 -11.13 -11.71
CA ASN A 450 -6.75 -10.67 -12.69
C ASN A 450 -6.49 -11.20 -14.11
N HIS A 451 -5.22 -11.43 -14.50
CA HIS A 451 -4.90 -12.16 -15.72
C HIS A 451 -5.56 -13.55 -15.70
N CYS A 452 -5.28 -14.37 -14.67
CA CYS A 452 -5.84 -15.72 -14.57
C CYS A 452 -7.38 -15.74 -14.56
N LYS A 453 -8.02 -14.79 -13.86
CA LYS A 453 -9.48 -14.57 -13.93
C LYS A 453 -9.95 -14.33 -15.39
N SER A 454 -9.30 -13.42 -16.10
CA SER A 454 -9.67 -13.04 -17.47
C SER A 454 -9.46 -14.14 -18.53
N THR A 455 -8.54 -15.07 -18.31
CA THR A 455 -8.31 -16.24 -19.19
C THR A 455 -9.11 -17.48 -18.77
N GLY A 456 -10.04 -17.35 -17.82
CA GLY A 456 -10.92 -18.45 -17.37
C GLY A 456 -10.23 -19.50 -16.50
N ILE A 457 -9.01 -19.23 -16.01
CA ILE A 457 -8.24 -20.14 -15.13
C ILE A 457 -8.38 -19.62 -13.69
N PRO A 458 -9.31 -20.14 -12.87
CA PRO A 458 -9.57 -19.60 -11.55
C PRO A 458 -8.32 -19.70 -10.65
N ILE A 459 -7.87 -18.56 -10.16
CA ILE A 459 -6.74 -18.47 -9.22
C ILE A 459 -7.15 -18.76 -7.76
N ASP A 460 -8.41 -19.19 -7.55
CA ASP A 460 -9.07 -19.39 -6.25
C ASP A 460 -8.30 -20.25 -5.23
N ARG A 461 -7.36 -21.09 -5.69
CA ARG A 461 -6.32 -21.74 -4.86
C ARG A 461 -4.97 -21.87 -5.58
N LEU A 462 -4.39 -20.76 -6.06
CA LEU A 462 -3.09 -20.68 -6.76
C LEU A 462 -3.12 -21.39 -8.12
N CYS A 463 -3.84 -20.79 -9.07
CA CYS A 463 -4.07 -21.30 -10.44
C CYS A 463 -4.57 -22.75 -10.44
N THR A 464 -5.59 -23.06 -9.63
CA THR A 464 -6.11 -24.43 -9.51
C THR A 464 -7.02 -24.81 -10.67
N THR A 465 -6.38 -25.19 -11.77
CA THR A 465 -7.00 -25.91 -12.87
C THR A 465 -7.65 -27.24 -12.41
N PRO A 466 -8.66 -27.76 -13.12
CA PRO A 466 -9.17 -29.12 -12.94
C PRO A 466 -8.10 -30.22 -12.73
N GLU A 467 -7.04 -30.32 -13.54
CA GLU A 467 -6.02 -31.36 -13.32
C GLU A 467 -5.14 -31.11 -12.10
N THR A 468 -4.79 -29.86 -11.76
CA THR A 468 -4.06 -29.59 -10.49
C THR A 468 -4.88 -29.97 -9.26
N ARG A 469 -6.21 -29.80 -9.31
CA ARG A 469 -7.15 -30.27 -8.29
C ARG A 469 -7.17 -31.81 -8.24
N ARG A 470 -7.30 -32.48 -9.39
CA ARG A 470 -7.32 -33.96 -9.52
C ARG A 470 -6.03 -34.63 -9.03
N ARG A 471 -4.87 -34.05 -9.35
CA ARG A 471 -3.53 -34.53 -8.94
C ARG A 471 -3.15 -34.14 -7.51
N ASN A 472 -3.97 -33.33 -6.82
CA ASN A 472 -3.69 -32.75 -5.52
C ASN A 472 -2.34 -32.00 -5.45
N VAL A 473 -2.10 -31.14 -6.45
CA VAL A 473 -0.92 -30.24 -6.53
C VAL A 473 -1.35 -28.77 -6.47
N MET A 474 -0.40 -27.89 -6.16
CA MET A 474 -0.51 -26.42 -6.21
C MET A 474 0.69 -25.85 -6.95
N TRP A 475 0.52 -24.68 -7.56
CA TRP A 475 1.63 -23.85 -7.99
C TRP A 475 2.27 -23.15 -6.79
N VAL A 476 3.61 -23.19 -6.71
CA VAL A 476 4.42 -22.42 -5.76
C VAL A 476 5.48 -21.63 -6.51
N VAL A 477 5.87 -20.46 -6.00
CA VAL A 477 7.02 -19.72 -6.50
C VAL A 477 8.28 -20.52 -6.17
N TYR A 478 9.15 -20.72 -7.16
CA TYR A 478 10.48 -21.30 -6.97
C TYR A 478 11.57 -20.22 -7.07
N ARG A 479 11.52 -19.34 -8.07
CA ARG A 479 12.42 -18.19 -8.20
C ARG A 479 11.69 -16.92 -8.59
N MET A 480 12.21 -15.77 -8.17
CA MET A 480 11.73 -14.46 -8.61
C MET A 480 12.88 -13.47 -8.77
N LYS A 481 12.99 -12.84 -9.94
CA LYS A 481 14.01 -11.86 -10.30
C LYS A 481 13.33 -10.54 -10.71
N ILE A 482 13.72 -9.45 -10.05
CA ILE A 482 13.10 -8.11 -10.17
C ILE A 482 14.20 -7.09 -10.42
N VAL A 483 13.96 -6.16 -11.35
CA VAL A 483 14.80 -4.98 -11.59
C VAL A 483 13.92 -3.75 -11.57
N ALA A 484 14.20 -2.83 -10.66
CA ALA A 484 13.53 -1.53 -10.52
C ALA A 484 14.50 -0.42 -10.98
N ASP A 485 14.13 0.25 -12.06
CA ASP A 485 14.85 1.42 -12.60
C ASP A 485 14.48 2.69 -11.83
N SER A 486 13.21 2.79 -11.41
CA SER A 486 12.69 3.86 -10.55
C SER A 486 11.34 3.50 -9.96
N TYR A 487 10.98 4.12 -8.83
CA TYR A 487 9.73 3.89 -8.11
C TYR A 487 8.76 5.05 -8.34
N PRO A 488 7.46 4.80 -8.57
CA PRO A 488 6.45 5.85 -8.68
C PRO A 488 6.17 6.50 -7.32
N SER A 489 5.61 7.71 -7.33
CA SER A 489 5.22 8.52 -6.17
C SER A 489 3.70 8.47 -5.91
N TRP A 490 3.25 9.18 -4.87
CA TRP A 490 1.83 9.26 -4.51
C TRP A 490 0.94 9.77 -5.66
N ALA A 491 -0.15 9.05 -5.91
CA ALA A 491 -1.15 9.39 -6.91
C ALA A 491 -0.67 9.35 -8.37
N ASP A 492 0.57 8.91 -8.63
CA ASP A 492 1.01 8.50 -9.97
C ASP A 492 0.12 7.37 -10.49
N VAL A 493 0.03 7.25 -11.82
CA VAL A 493 -0.64 6.12 -12.49
C VAL A 493 0.42 5.28 -13.20
N ILE A 494 0.35 3.98 -12.98
CA ILE A 494 1.22 2.98 -13.63
C ILE A 494 0.41 2.01 -14.48
N GLU A 495 0.95 1.66 -15.63
CA GLU A 495 0.49 0.58 -16.50
C GLU A 495 1.31 -0.68 -16.17
N THR A 496 0.64 -1.79 -15.86
CA THR A 496 1.32 -3.08 -15.62
C THR A 496 0.84 -4.11 -16.64
N ASP A 497 1.75 -4.56 -17.51
CA ASP A 497 1.54 -5.74 -18.36
C ASP A 497 2.04 -6.98 -17.61
N THR A 498 1.31 -8.10 -17.71
CA THR A 498 1.80 -9.44 -17.34
C THR A 498 1.46 -10.48 -18.39
N ARG A 499 2.42 -11.37 -18.67
CA ARG A 499 2.27 -12.52 -19.59
C ARG A 499 2.75 -13.81 -18.93
N ILE A 500 2.29 -14.93 -19.46
CA ILE A 500 2.65 -16.27 -19.01
C ILE A 500 3.35 -16.97 -20.17
N CYS A 501 4.48 -17.62 -19.89
CA CYS A 501 5.28 -18.33 -20.87
C CYS A 501 5.63 -19.73 -20.35
N GLU A 502 5.97 -20.66 -21.24
CA GLU A 502 6.43 -21.99 -20.83
C GLU A 502 7.87 -21.93 -20.28
N SER A 503 8.16 -22.60 -19.15
CA SER A 503 9.48 -22.62 -18.50
C SER A 503 10.16 -23.99 -18.62
N GLY A 504 10.39 -24.42 -19.85
CA GLY A 504 11.12 -25.65 -20.16
C GLY A 504 10.52 -26.90 -19.51
N ARG A 505 11.34 -27.73 -18.86
CA ARG A 505 10.92 -29.04 -18.34
C ARG A 505 10.21 -29.03 -16.97
N ASN A 506 10.30 -27.93 -16.22
CA ASN A 506 10.04 -27.97 -14.77
C ASN A 506 8.92 -27.04 -14.28
N GLY A 507 8.44 -26.07 -15.08
CA GLY A 507 7.43 -25.14 -14.58
C GLY A 507 6.88 -24.12 -15.58
N MET A 508 6.19 -23.12 -15.01
CA MET A 508 5.57 -21.99 -15.71
C MET A 508 6.36 -20.72 -15.41
N ARG A 509 6.62 -19.91 -16.43
CA ARG A 509 7.26 -18.60 -16.31
C ARG A 509 6.17 -17.53 -16.35
N ARG A 510 6.24 -16.54 -15.47
CA ARG A 510 5.44 -15.32 -15.57
C ARG A 510 6.37 -14.13 -15.64
N GLU A 511 6.06 -13.19 -16.53
CA GLU A 511 6.78 -11.93 -16.65
C GLU A 511 5.84 -10.75 -16.40
N TRP A 512 6.42 -9.65 -15.93
CA TRP A 512 5.75 -8.36 -15.79
C TRP A 512 6.65 -7.22 -16.26
N ILE A 513 6.04 -6.19 -16.83
CA ILE A 513 6.67 -4.90 -17.05
C ILE A 513 5.73 -3.79 -16.60
N VAL A 514 6.23 -2.94 -15.70
CA VAL A 514 5.53 -1.78 -15.13
C VAL A 514 6.08 -0.52 -15.76
N ARG A 515 5.18 0.35 -16.25
CA ARG A 515 5.53 1.64 -16.87
C ARG A 515 4.77 2.79 -16.20
N GLU A 516 5.38 3.96 -16.19
CA GLU A 516 4.71 5.23 -15.93
C GLU A 516 3.67 5.50 -17.04
N TYR A 517 2.43 5.76 -16.67
CA TYR A 517 1.31 5.78 -17.63
C TYR A 517 1.45 6.88 -18.69
N ASP A 518 1.80 8.10 -18.29
CA ASP A 518 1.82 9.26 -19.17
C ASP A 518 3.04 9.32 -20.11
N THR A 519 4.16 8.72 -19.70
CA THR A 519 5.43 8.76 -20.45
C THR A 519 5.78 7.45 -21.17
N GLY A 520 5.16 6.34 -20.77
CA GLY A 520 5.53 4.99 -21.19
C GLY A 520 6.90 4.52 -20.66
N LYS A 521 7.55 5.27 -19.78
CA LYS A 521 8.86 4.95 -19.20
C LYS A 521 8.77 3.70 -18.32
N THR A 522 9.61 2.71 -18.58
CA THR A 522 9.72 1.53 -17.71
C THR A 522 10.18 1.93 -16.30
N LEU A 523 9.48 1.43 -15.29
CA LEU A 523 9.77 1.63 -13.88
C LEU A 523 10.34 0.36 -13.24
N LEU A 524 9.74 -0.79 -13.56
CA LEU A 524 10.11 -2.10 -13.03
C LEU A 524 9.90 -3.19 -14.07
N ARG A 525 10.78 -4.19 -14.08
CA ARG A 525 10.66 -5.47 -14.79
C ARG A 525 10.75 -6.60 -13.78
N ALA A 526 9.95 -7.66 -13.95
CA ALA A 526 10.04 -8.85 -13.12
C ALA A 526 9.80 -10.13 -13.92
N VAL A 527 10.44 -11.21 -13.47
CA VAL A 527 10.17 -12.59 -13.90
C VAL A 527 10.05 -13.49 -12.67
N CYS A 528 9.13 -14.44 -12.71
CA CYS A 528 8.88 -15.41 -11.65
C CYS A 528 8.70 -16.80 -12.27
N VAL A 529 9.42 -17.79 -11.74
CA VAL A 529 9.28 -19.19 -12.12
C VAL A 529 8.45 -19.90 -11.06
N TYR A 530 7.33 -20.47 -11.49
CA TYR A 530 6.43 -21.28 -10.69
C TYR A 530 6.63 -22.75 -11.01
N VAL A 531 6.58 -23.60 -9.98
CA VAL A 531 6.67 -25.06 -10.09
C VAL A 531 5.47 -25.72 -9.40
N LEU A 532 5.19 -26.97 -9.75
CA LEU A 532 4.15 -27.75 -9.08
C LEU A 532 4.69 -28.36 -7.78
N MET A 533 3.92 -28.26 -6.69
CA MET A 533 4.18 -28.95 -5.42
C MET A 533 2.99 -29.83 -5.05
N ASN A 534 3.24 -31.04 -4.55
CA ASN A 534 2.19 -31.92 -4.05
C ASN A 534 1.68 -31.43 -2.67
N LYS A 535 0.37 -31.18 -2.55
CA LYS A 535 -0.28 -30.63 -1.36
C LYS A 535 -0.16 -31.52 -0.12
N ARG A 536 -0.02 -32.85 -0.29
CA ARG A 536 0.07 -33.83 0.81
C ARG A 536 1.50 -34.10 1.24
N THR A 537 2.45 -34.23 0.31
CA THR A 537 3.84 -34.57 0.63
C THR A 537 4.75 -33.35 0.76
N ARG A 538 4.28 -32.15 0.36
CA ARG A 538 5.05 -30.89 0.30
C ARG A 538 6.38 -31.02 -0.46
N LYS A 539 6.43 -31.96 -1.42
CA LYS A 539 7.55 -32.14 -2.35
C LYS A 539 7.22 -31.49 -3.70
N LEU A 540 8.22 -30.86 -4.30
CA LEU A 540 8.16 -30.38 -5.67
C LEU A 540 7.94 -31.56 -6.64
N SER A 541 7.31 -31.27 -7.76
CA SER A 541 7.03 -32.19 -8.85
C SER A 541 7.57 -31.62 -10.16
N LYS A 542 7.83 -32.48 -11.14
CA LYS A 542 8.05 -32.03 -12.52
C LYS A 542 6.76 -31.42 -13.06
N PHE A 543 6.85 -30.64 -14.15
CA PHE A 543 5.65 -30.17 -14.83
C PHE A 543 4.84 -31.41 -15.29
N ILE A 544 3.60 -31.51 -14.81
CA ILE A 544 2.65 -32.56 -15.16
C ILE A 544 2.08 -32.24 -16.55
N GLU A 545 2.26 -33.14 -17.51
CA GLU A 545 1.95 -32.90 -18.93
C GLU A 545 0.47 -32.55 -19.15
N GLU A 546 -0.44 -33.16 -18.38
CA GLU A 546 -1.86 -32.88 -18.45
C GLU A 546 -2.21 -31.46 -17.97
N VAL A 547 -1.41 -30.90 -17.05
CA VAL A 547 -1.54 -29.49 -16.61
C VAL A 547 -0.89 -28.55 -17.63
N ARG A 548 0.18 -28.97 -18.33
CA ARG A 548 0.76 -28.20 -19.44
C ARG A 548 -0.25 -28.04 -20.57
N GLU A 549 -0.85 -29.13 -21.06
CA GLU A 549 -1.83 -29.05 -22.15
C GLU A 549 -3.08 -28.24 -21.74
N GLU A 550 -3.52 -28.34 -20.49
CA GLU A 550 -4.63 -27.54 -19.94
C GLU A 550 -4.31 -26.02 -19.90
N MET A 551 -3.05 -25.64 -19.73
CA MET A 551 -2.58 -24.24 -19.72
C MET A 551 -2.01 -23.76 -21.06
N LYS A 552 -1.97 -24.62 -22.09
CA LYS A 552 -1.33 -24.33 -23.38
C LYS A 552 -1.92 -23.12 -24.12
N GLY A 553 -3.22 -22.89 -23.96
CA GLY A 553 -3.92 -21.74 -24.55
C GLY A 553 -3.61 -20.37 -23.93
N ILE A 554 -2.81 -20.31 -22.84
CA ILE A 554 -2.37 -19.06 -22.20
C ILE A 554 -0.85 -18.85 -22.23
N PHE A 555 -0.09 -19.75 -22.87
CA PHE A 555 1.36 -19.59 -22.99
C PHE A 555 1.73 -18.77 -24.22
N MET A 556 2.53 -17.72 -23.99
CA MET A 556 3.22 -16.96 -25.02
C MET A 556 4.62 -17.54 -25.28
N ASP A 557 5.00 -17.66 -26.55
CA ASP A 557 6.34 -18.04 -26.95
C ASP A 557 7.40 -17.05 -26.44
N ILE A 558 8.53 -17.57 -25.93
CA ILE A 558 9.65 -16.75 -25.48
C ILE A 558 10.53 -16.36 -26.68
N THR A 559 10.04 -15.41 -27.49
CA THR A 559 10.81 -14.84 -28.61
C THR A 559 11.72 -13.68 -28.19
N ASP A 560 11.36 -12.99 -27.10
CA ASP A 560 12.06 -11.82 -26.55
C ASP A 560 11.67 -11.68 -25.05
N PRO A 561 12.48 -12.21 -24.10
CA PRO A 561 12.15 -12.24 -22.66
C PRO A 561 12.35 -10.87 -21.99
N ILE A 562 11.43 -10.47 -21.08
CA ILE A 562 11.50 -9.15 -20.40
C ILE A 562 12.73 -9.04 -19.47
N LEU A 563 13.20 -10.16 -18.92
CA LEU A 563 14.47 -10.32 -18.23
C LEU A 563 15.00 -11.72 -18.53
N VAL A 564 16.30 -11.88 -18.83
CA VAL A 564 16.93 -13.22 -18.89
C VAL A 564 16.92 -13.82 -17.47
N ASP A 565 16.63 -15.11 -17.32
CA ASP A 565 16.73 -15.83 -16.03
C ASP A 565 18.15 -16.39 -15.87
N ASP A 566 18.65 -16.53 -14.64
CA ASP A 566 20.05 -16.88 -14.38
C ASP A 566 20.38 -18.36 -14.74
N ASP A 567 19.38 -19.19 -15.09
CA ASP A 567 19.56 -20.53 -15.66
C ASP A 567 19.77 -20.53 -17.20
N ASP A 568 19.45 -19.42 -17.90
CA ASP A 568 19.62 -19.25 -19.36
C ASP A 568 20.98 -18.59 -19.72
N ASP A 569 21.75 -18.15 -18.72
CA ASP A 569 22.98 -17.35 -18.87
C ASP A 569 24.20 -18.16 -18.37
N GLU A 570 25.17 -18.45 -19.24
CA GLU A 570 26.36 -19.26 -18.89
C GLU A 570 27.26 -18.61 -17.80
N GLY A 571 26.96 -17.36 -17.39
CA GLY A 571 27.58 -16.66 -16.27
C GLY A 571 26.73 -16.53 -14.99
N GLY A 572 25.58 -17.23 -14.87
CA GLY A 572 24.66 -17.14 -13.73
C GLY A 572 25.31 -17.43 -12.38
N ARG A 573 25.52 -16.39 -11.55
CA ARG A 573 26.14 -16.52 -10.22
C ARG A 573 25.15 -17.13 -9.22
N GLU A 574 25.34 -18.40 -8.86
CA GLU A 574 24.51 -19.14 -7.89
C GLU A 574 24.28 -18.35 -6.58
N LEU A 575 23.05 -18.41 -6.06
CA LEU A 575 22.68 -17.73 -4.82
C LEU A 575 23.36 -18.39 -3.62
N ARG A 576 24.35 -17.69 -3.06
CA ARG A 576 25.12 -18.11 -1.89
C ARG A 576 24.22 -18.31 -0.67
N GLU A 577 24.55 -19.35 0.09
CA GLU A 577 23.99 -19.63 1.41
C GLU A 577 24.79 -18.88 2.48
N LEU A 578 24.10 -18.37 3.50
CA LEU A 578 24.73 -17.78 4.69
C LEU A 578 24.42 -18.63 5.92
N ASP A 579 25.48 -18.91 6.67
CA ASP A 579 25.48 -19.55 7.99
C ASP A 579 25.82 -18.52 9.09
N VAL A 580 26.07 -18.99 10.31
CA VAL A 580 26.37 -18.13 11.47
C VAL A 580 27.74 -17.46 11.35
N ASP A 581 28.70 -18.10 10.68
CA ASP A 581 30.08 -17.66 10.61
C ASP A 581 30.35 -16.75 9.40
N THR A 582 29.46 -16.80 8.40
CA THR A 582 29.53 -16.01 7.15
C THR A 582 28.53 -14.86 7.07
N ALA A 583 27.49 -14.82 7.91
CA ALA A 583 26.56 -13.70 7.98
C ALA A 583 27.14 -12.52 8.79
N HIS A 584 27.01 -11.31 8.24
CA HIS A 584 27.45 -10.09 8.92
C HIS A 584 26.38 -9.58 9.90
N ASN A 585 25.12 -9.94 9.67
CA ASN A 585 23.97 -9.59 10.51
C ASN A 585 23.06 -10.82 10.65
N ILE A 586 22.83 -11.25 11.88
CA ILE A 586 21.93 -12.35 12.24
C ILE A 586 20.87 -11.79 13.19
N ARG A 587 19.60 -12.04 12.91
CA ARG A 587 18.51 -11.79 13.86
C ARG A 587 17.49 -12.91 13.81
N THR A 588 16.99 -13.30 14.98
CA THR A 588 15.66 -13.93 15.09
C THR A 588 14.62 -12.89 14.65
N GLY A 589 13.75 -13.26 13.72
CA GLY A 589 12.85 -12.33 13.01
C GLY A 589 13.46 -11.67 11.76
N LEU A 590 12.58 -11.06 10.96
CA LEU A 590 12.82 -10.70 9.55
C LEU A 590 13.49 -9.32 9.32
N LEU A 591 14.54 -8.99 10.09
CA LEU A 591 15.22 -7.68 10.03
C LEU A 591 16.76 -7.78 9.96
N SER A 592 17.29 -8.60 9.05
CA SER A 592 18.75 -8.78 8.88
C SER A 592 19.47 -7.73 8.03
N ALA A 593 18.76 -6.92 7.23
CA ALA A 593 19.39 -5.91 6.38
C ALA A 593 19.88 -4.69 7.21
N PRO A 594 21.13 -4.21 7.05
CA PRO A 594 21.64 -3.07 7.79
C PRO A 594 20.82 -1.79 7.61
N ARG A 595 20.38 -1.19 8.72
CA ARG A 595 19.54 0.03 8.76
C ARG A 595 20.08 1.17 7.88
N TRP A 596 21.40 1.41 7.93
CA TRP A 596 22.03 2.51 7.19
C TRP A 596 21.88 2.35 5.67
N ILE A 597 21.77 1.12 5.15
CA ILE A 597 21.51 0.84 3.73
C ILE A 597 20.07 1.23 3.38
N LEU A 598 19.09 0.88 4.23
CA LEU A 598 17.68 1.28 4.05
C LEU A 598 17.51 2.81 4.09
N GLU A 599 18.30 3.48 4.91
CA GLU A 599 18.33 4.95 5.03
C GLU A 599 18.99 5.62 3.83
N THR A 600 20.13 5.13 3.35
CA THR A 600 20.96 5.81 2.33
C THR A 600 20.80 5.29 0.90
N HIS A 601 20.26 4.09 0.68
CA HIS A 601 20.16 3.43 -0.63
C HIS A 601 18.71 3.03 -0.97
N LYS A 602 18.38 2.94 -2.27
CA LYS A 602 17.17 2.26 -2.76
C LYS A 602 17.54 0.87 -3.28
N LEU A 603 16.64 -0.10 -3.09
CA LEU A 603 16.71 -1.39 -3.76
C LEU A 603 16.59 -1.17 -5.28
N SER A 604 17.47 -1.76 -6.09
CA SER A 604 17.41 -1.68 -7.56
C SER A 604 17.27 -3.04 -8.24
N ALA A 605 17.80 -4.11 -7.66
CA ALA A 605 17.52 -5.46 -8.13
C ALA A 605 17.39 -6.45 -6.97
N MET A 606 16.62 -7.50 -7.19
CA MET A 606 16.38 -8.58 -6.24
C MET A 606 16.26 -9.90 -7.01
N ASN A 607 17.04 -10.91 -6.64
CA ASN A 607 16.84 -12.30 -7.05
C ASN A 607 16.60 -13.14 -5.79
N LEU A 608 15.52 -13.92 -5.78
CA LEU A 608 15.09 -14.78 -4.68
C LEU A 608 14.92 -16.22 -5.18
N GLU A 609 15.35 -17.19 -4.39
CA GLU A 609 15.04 -18.60 -4.56
C GLU A 609 14.37 -19.16 -3.30
N PHE A 610 13.19 -19.73 -3.49
CA PHE A 610 12.35 -20.29 -2.45
C PHE A 610 12.62 -21.80 -2.35
N ARG A 611 12.98 -22.26 -1.15
CA ARG A 611 13.45 -23.64 -0.90
C ARG A 611 12.45 -24.48 -0.08
N LYS A 612 11.73 -23.87 0.88
CA LYS A 612 10.78 -24.56 1.77
C LYS A 612 9.72 -23.57 2.28
N GLU A 613 8.48 -24.03 2.44
CA GLU A 613 7.41 -23.29 3.12
C GLU A 613 7.59 -23.31 4.64
N CYS A 614 7.09 -22.28 5.34
CA CYS A 614 6.93 -22.27 6.80
C CYS A 614 5.45 -22.08 7.21
N GLY A 615 5.12 -22.40 8.45
CA GLY A 615 3.79 -22.19 9.04
C GLY A 615 3.77 -21.04 10.04
N LEU A 616 2.59 -20.68 10.57
CA LEU A 616 2.42 -19.56 11.51
C LEU A 616 3.31 -19.70 12.76
N GLU A 617 3.35 -20.90 13.34
CA GLU A 617 4.15 -21.21 14.55
C GLU A 617 5.67 -21.38 14.27
N SER A 618 6.14 -21.02 13.08
CA SER A 618 7.54 -21.25 12.67
C SER A 618 8.43 -20.07 13.04
N VAL A 619 9.27 -20.23 14.07
CA VAL A 619 10.29 -19.24 14.42
C VAL A 619 11.37 -19.21 13.33
N VAL A 620 11.55 -18.04 12.71
CA VAL A 620 12.47 -17.82 11.59
C VAL A 620 13.65 -16.93 11.98
N GLN A 621 14.81 -17.26 11.46
CA GLN A 621 16.03 -16.48 11.59
C GLN A 621 16.41 -15.91 10.23
N SER A 622 16.70 -14.61 10.21
CA SER A 622 17.12 -13.86 9.02
C SER A 622 18.61 -13.54 9.12
N LEU A 623 19.35 -13.84 8.06
CA LEU A 623 20.79 -13.64 7.95
C LEU A 623 21.07 -12.74 6.73
N SER A 624 22.04 -11.82 6.83
CA SER A 624 22.55 -11.07 5.67
C SER A 624 24.05 -10.79 5.73
N ALA A 625 24.68 -10.67 4.56
CA ALA A 625 26.09 -10.32 4.39
C ALA A 625 26.28 -9.41 3.16
N ILE A 626 27.33 -8.59 3.15
CA ILE A 626 27.69 -7.74 2.00
C ILE A 626 28.72 -8.49 1.15
N SER A 627 28.35 -8.87 -0.08
CA SER A 627 29.12 -9.81 -0.94
C SER A 627 30.56 -9.36 -1.26
N LYS A 628 30.88 -8.08 -1.12
CA LYS A 628 32.23 -7.50 -1.33
C LYS A 628 33.21 -7.73 -0.16
N TYR A 629 32.74 -8.06 1.04
CA TYR A 629 33.54 -8.00 2.27
C TYR A 629 33.48 -9.30 3.08
N GLY A 630 34.52 -9.58 3.86
CA GLY A 630 34.52 -10.71 4.80
C GLY A 630 33.81 -10.39 6.13
N PRO A 631 33.47 -11.42 6.94
CA PRO A 631 32.73 -11.24 8.19
C PRO A 631 33.41 -10.29 9.18
N ASN A 632 34.75 -10.28 9.21
CA ASN A 632 35.54 -9.44 10.12
C ASN A 632 35.72 -7.97 9.65
N GLN A 633 34.96 -7.50 8.65
CA GLN A 633 35.04 -6.11 8.16
C GLN A 633 33.89 -5.20 8.62
N ALA A 634 32.99 -5.73 9.46
CA ALA A 634 32.29 -5.03 10.56
C ALA A 634 32.16 -3.50 10.41
N ASP A 635 33.11 -2.80 11.01
CA ASP A 635 33.02 -1.36 11.28
C ASP A 635 33.37 -0.45 10.08
N GLN A 636 33.85 -1.00 8.96
CA GLN A 636 34.18 -0.21 7.76
C GLN A 636 32.94 0.23 6.97
N TYR A 637 31.79 -0.40 7.20
CA TYR A 637 30.58 -0.26 6.38
C TYR A 637 29.98 1.15 6.33
N SER A 638 30.17 1.97 7.37
CA SER A 638 29.47 3.27 7.52
C SER A 638 29.98 4.40 6.62
N THR A 639 31.09 4.21 5.90
CA THR A 639 31.84 5.30 5.25
C THR A 639 31.69 5.39 3.72
N GLN A 640 30.96 4.47 3.09
CA GLN A 640 30.87 4.37 1.62
C GLN A 640 29.43 4.50 1.11
N THR A 641 28.82 5.67 1.33
CA THR A 641 27.44 5.98 0.91
C THR A 641 27.21 6.04 -0.60
N ASP A 642 28.28 6.17 -1.38
CA ASP A 642 28.23 6.56 -2.80
C ASP A 642 28.47 5.38 -3.76
N GLN A 643 28.56 4.15 -3.25
CA GLN A 643 28.76 2.94 -4.06
C GLN A 643 27.54 2.04 -4.09
N ASN A 644 27.34 1.30 -5.19
CA ASN A 644 26.37 0.21 -5.21
C ASN A 644 26.78 -0.92 -4.24
N ILE A 645 25.82 -1.38 -3.44
CA ILE A 645 25.99 -2.42 -2.43
C ILE A 645 25.25 -3.69 -2.88
N GLU A 646 25.91 -4.84 -2.74
CA GLU A 646 25.32 -6.15 -2.96
C GLU A 646 25.17 -6.89 -1.62
N LEU A 647 23.93 -7.17 -1.23
CA LEU A 647 23.60 -7.97 -0.05
C LEU A 647 23.17 -9.38 -0.47
N GLU A 648 23.80 -10.39 0.13
CA GLU A 648 23.36 -11.77 0.18
C GLU A 648 22.46 -11.97 1.40
N HIS A 649 21.45 -12.83 1.30
CA HIS A 649 20.45 -13.10 2.34
C HIS A 649 20.16 -14.60 2.44
N THR A 650 19.89 -15.07 3.65
CA THR A 650 19.33 -16.40 3.90
C THR A 650 18.28 -16.31 5.00
N ILE A 651 17.10 -16.89 4.77
CA ILE A 651 16.06 -17.06 5.78
C ILE A 651 15.94 -18.55 6.04
N ARG A 652 16.04 -18.94 7.31
CA ARG A 652 15.95 -20.33 7.78
C ARG A 652 15.06 -20.44 9.01
N LEU A 653 14.67 -21.65 9.36
CA LEU A 653 14.05 -21.93 10.65
C LEU A 653 15.11 -21.82 11.76
N GLU A 654 14.73 -21.39 12.97
CA GLU A 654 15.70 -21.24 14.06
C GLU A 654 16.16 -22.60 14.64
N ASN A 655 15.25 -23.57 14.69
CA ASN A 655 15.48 -24.91 15.26
C ASN A 655 15.89 -25.98 14.22
N GLU A 656 16.00 -25.63 12.94
CA GLU A 656 16.40 -26.55 11.87
C GLU A 656 17.38 -25.86 10.92
N SER A 657 18.38 -26.57 10.40
CA SER A 657 19.21 -26.10 9.27
C SER A 657 18.44 -25.99 7.93
N ASN A 658 17.11 -26.05 7.95
CA ASN A 658 16.25 -25.97 6.79
C ASN A 658 16.05 -24.52 6.35
N ILE A 659 16.64 -24.21 5.19
CA ILE A 659 16.52 -22.93 4.49
C ILE A 659 15.10 -22.80 3.93
N LEU A 660 14.48 -21.65 4.15
CA LEU A 660 13.21 -21.26 3.56
C LEU A 660 13.44 -20.49 2.25
N LEU A 661 14.39 -19.55 2.26
CA LEU A 661 14.72 -18.67 1.13
C LEU A 661 16.22 -18.34 1.09
N LYS A 662 16.78 -18.31 -0.12
CA LYS A 662 18.06 -17.65 -0.44
C LYS A 662 17.77 -16.39 -1.26
N GLY A 663 18.58 -15.34 -1.12
CA GLY A 663 18.36 -14.10 -1.86
C GLY A 663 19.62 -13.28 -2.09
N ARG A 664 19.61 -12.50 -3.17
CA ARG A 664 20.64 -11.52 -3.55
C ARG A 664 19.94 -10.22 -3.93
N THR A 665 20.39 -9.10 -3.37
CA THR A 665 19.81 -7.77 -3.63
C THR A 665 20.88 -6.74 -3.93
N ILE A 666 20.65 -5.92 -4.93
CA ILE A 666 21.52 -4.81 -5.32
C ILE A 666 20.85 -3.50 -4.91
N TRP A 667 21.59 -2.67 -4.17
CA TRP A 667 21.15 -1.40 -3.63
C TRP A 667 22.00 -0.27 -4.24
N ILE A 668 21.34 0.79 -4.69
CA ILE A 668 21.97 1.96 -5.32
C ILE A 668 21.82 3.18 -4.38
N PRO A 669 22.82 4.07 -4.28
CA PRO A 669 22.72 5.27 -3.47
C PRO A 669 21.47 6.10 -3.81
N LYS A 670 20.75 6.56 -2.78
CA LYS A 670 19.75 7.62 -2.96
C LYS A 670 20.51 8.88 -3.36
N LYS A 671 20.37 9.30 -4.61
CA LYS A 671 20.84 10.63 -5.03
C LYS A 671 20.26 11.65 -4.07
N CYS A 672 21.12 12.35 -3.31
CA CYS A 672 20.69 13.38 -2.39
C CYS A 672 19.91 14.45 -3.15
N LEU A 673 18.59 14.48 -2.95
CA LEU A 673 17.79 15.67 -3.18
C LEU A 673 18.32 16.72 -2.23
N GLN A 674 19.15 17.64 -2.74
CA GLN A 674 19.46 18.85 -1.98
C GLN A 674 18.13 19.59 -1.75
N PRO A 675 17.81 20.01 -0.52
CA PRO A 675 16.62 20.79 -0.26
C PRO A 675 16.80 22.18 -0.89
N ASN A 676 16.09 22.41 -2.00
CA ASN A 676 15.88 23.71 -2.62
C ASN A 676 14.81 24.51 -1.86
#